data_AF-A0A9E3VRG2-F1
#
_entry.id   AF-A0A9E3VRG2-F1
#
_cell.length_a   1.000
_cell.length_b   1.000
_cell.length_c   1.000
_cell.angle_alpha   90.00
_cell.angle_beta   90.00
_cell.angle_gamma   90.00
#
_symmetry.space_group_name_H-M   'P 1'
#
loop_
_entity.id
_entity.type
_entity.pdbx_description
1 polymer ?
#
loop_
_entity_poly.entity_id
_entity_poly.type
_entity_poly.pdbx_seq_one_letter_code
_entity_poly.pdbx_strand_id
1 'polypeptide(L)'
;MNHVRLAALGACILTFAIGCATTGGDRAQYQKDGVQYGVTKGAFRGRWWNYYERGRSFQDGGFFREAEQDLQTAVRQRGRDQLWARTYGLHFVPEYFPHRELGVTYYYQKRFEEAASELEVSLGYRYSARAAYFLNLSRRELVQARSGPHAPPTITFTKSPQGDALGVSETEISGVAASENYIARLWVGDHEVEVPVTSREFLFSQRVTLTPGINDLTVIAEDLAGMRATQSLKLQVDLDGPAVSFDTPIVVPGTVHGVVFDPDGVASLKVAGNDATLTLGGNGSVAFVIDVTGPDSAGQALTYEAKDNLGNTTKGVVPGDALRLTFNLMGSVQPHWRPEDSRNTAPPILLRLASGDPSAESPPPLRIDFQNLRNGQQYQRDEIVASVRIEGTGPVADGSINSYSLTLIPDRAIQYVSRRVSLSEGTNTFTASARDSHGNSGSATVTVERKPTILEAPENRLTVTSLGLVWAGNAPKLEGEREFLYDRLNQSMAEQNRFNFADRSLMPQILDEQQLSAVLGSREGRLTLTQVTPAEAVVIGRARRDPTSLEVVMEAFSTETGLSIARADVAGRADTVEELQQLIDDLALRVVQEFPRAQGEVEDIRGRLSDASYSSVSPVIAIVGFSAANSELTEAQAEVIQDEFERSLRNSNTLKFVNREVMANLLTEQQLSEALGSRDALLATGKTLAADVLIRGQLFLRAKELLVSAELIDTATSETIKRSEANAPFASEDDLRRVGARLAVEVQSALAGFEPKRQVSAIPESFVSTLGRLSLVRESTKCLVYRYGPDILDPATKEVLGREITLLGEGLVRSLNDTSSIADVVISKPSAAPQPITPGDYVITK
;
A
#
# COMPACT_ATOMS: atom_id res chain seq x y z
N MET A 1 103.66 -8.53 -8.87
CA MET A 1 102.99 -8.32 -7.57
C MET A 1 101.49 -8.50 -7.76
N ASN A 2 100.98 -9.59 -7.18
CA ASN A 2 99.62 -9.87 -6.68
C ASN A 2 98.42 -9.62 -7.62
N HIS A 3 97.77 -10.69 -8.15
CA HIS A 3 96.59 -11.37 -7.57
C HIS A 3 95.30 -10.49 -7.74
N VAL A 4 94.13 -10.90 -8.25
CA VAL A 4 93.39 -12.18 -8.16
C VAL A 4 92.02 -12.00 -8.90
N ARG A 5 91.69 -12.97 -9.78
CA ARG A 5 90.42 -13.75 -9.91
C ARG A 5 89.09 -13.21 -10.50
N LEU A 6 88.59 -14.05 -11.45
CA LEU A 6 87.25 -14.70 -11.63
C LEU A 6 85.95 -13.84 -11.69
N ALA A 7 84.88 -14.21 -12.41
CA ALA A 7 84.57 -15.27 -13.39
C ALA A 7 83.18 -15.04 -14.00
N ALA A 8 83.01 -15.55 -15.23
CA ALA A 8 81.83 -16.20 -15.81
C ALA A 8 80.54 -15.40 -16.11
N LEU A 9 80.41 -15.07 -17.41
CA LEU A 9 79.16 -15.18 -18.16
C LEU A 9 78.54 -16.59 -18.00
N GLY A 10 77.26 -16.66 -17.67
CA GLY A 10 76.47 -17.88 -17.69
C GLY A 10 75.00 -17.53 -17.90
N ALA A 11 74.55 -17.64 -19.15
CA ALA A 11 73.15 -17.50 -19.53
C ALA A 11 72.33 -18.66 -18.94
N CYS A 12 71.33 -18.33 -18.12
CA CYS A 12 70.23 -19.24 -17.80
C CYS A 12 68.91 -18.50 -18.02
N ILE A 13 68.21 -18.96 -19.06
CA ILE A 13 66.81 -18.70 -19.34
C ILE A 13 66.00 -19.12 -18.10
N LEU A 14 65.41 -18.15 -17.38
CA LEU A 14 64.32 -18.40 -16.44
C LEU A 14 63.06 -17.73 -16.99
N THR A 15 62.23 -18.55 -17.62
CA THR A 15 60.84 -18.30 -17.94
C THR A 15 60.07 -17.87 -16.68
N PHE A 16 59.69 -16.59 -16.62
CA PHE A 16 58.69 -16.08 -15.68
C PHE A 16 57.30 -16.52 -16.15
N ALA A 17 56.83 -17.65 -15.64
CA ALA A 17 55.43 -18.05 -15.67
C ALA A 17 54.87 -17.90 -14.25
N ILE A 18 54.41 -16.70 -13.90
CA ILE A 18 53.52 -16.51 -12.74
C ILE A 18 52.10 -16.56 -13.27
N GLY A 19 51.65 -17.78 -13.53
CA GLY A 19 50.26 -18.14 -13.76
C GLY A 19 49.87 -19.18 -12.73
N CYS A 20 49.66 -18.76 -11.48
CA CYS A 20 49.10 -19.66 -10.46
C CYS A 20 47.59 -19.82 -10.70
N ALA A 21 47.25 -20.74 -11.59
CA ALA A 21 46.05 -21.52 -11.41
C ALA A 21 46.25 -22.35 -10.13
N THR A 22 45.44 -22.09 -9.11
CA THR A 22 45.35 -22.95 -7.91
C THR A 22 44.67 -24.27 -8.29
N THR A 23 45.39 -25.13 -9.01
CA THR A 23 45.07 -26.55 -9.16
C THR A 23 46.16 -27.33 -8.46
N GLY A 24 45.98 -27.63 -7.17
CA GLY A 24 46.81 -28.61 -6.45
C GLY A 24 47.41 -28.18 -5.10
N GLY A 25 47.17 -26.96 -4.60
CA GLY A 25 47.54 -26.56 -3.24
C GLY A 25 46.58 -27.17 -2.21
N ASP A 26 47.13 -27.61 -1.07
CA ASP A 26 46.51 -28.40 -0.01
C ASP A 26 45.07 -27.94 0.33
N ARG A 27 44.05 -28.64 -0.17
CA ARG A 27 42.64 -28.27 0.03
C ARG A 27 42.27 -28.18 1.51
N ALA A 28 42.96 -28.92 2.37
CA ALA A 28 42.81 -28.88 3.83
C ALA A 28 43.11 -27.49 4.42
N GLN A 29 43.94 -26.66 3.77
CA GLN A 29 44.29 -25.33 4.26
C GLN A 29 43.08 -24.38 4.35
N TYR A 30 42.07 -24.58 3.51
CA TYR A 30 40.89 -23.71 3.42
C TYR A 30 39.64 -24.37 4.01
N GLN A 31 39.82 -25.26 4.98
CA GLN A 31 38.73 -25.86 5.74
C GLN A 31 38.62 -25.20 7.12
N LYS A 32 37.41 -24.78 7.50
CA LYS A 32 37.11 -24.23 8.82
C LYS A 32 35.73 -24.74 9.28
N ASP A 33 35.65 -25.24 10.51
CA ASP A 33 34.43 -25.81 11.11
C ASP A 33 33.78 -26.90 10.24
N GLY A 34 34.61 -27.74 9.60
CA GLY A 34 34.15 -28.81 8.71
C GLY A 34 33.75 -28.35 7.30
N VAL A 35 33.67 -27.05 7.04
CA VAL A 35 33.27 -26.46 5.76
C VAL A 35 34.48 -26.11 4.91
N GLN A 36 34.45 -26.46 3.62
CA GLN A 36 35.47 -26.11 2.64
C GLN A 36 35.19 -24.75 1.99
N TYR A 37 36.19 -23.87 1.99
CA TYR A 37 36.13 -22.54 1.36
C TYR A 37 37.03 -22.48 0.12
N GLY A 38 36.84 -21.45 -0.70
CA GLY A 38 37.52 -21.29 -1.99
C GLY A 38 36.94 -22.18 -3.10
N VAL A 39 35.62 -22.45 -3.05
CA VAL A 39 34.91 -23.31 -4.00
C VAL A 39 34.01 -22.51 -4.93
N THR A 40 33.72 -23.04 -6.12
CA THR A 40 32.77 -22.47 -7.10
C THR A 40 31.60 -23.41 -7.35
N LYS A 41 30.47 -22.87 -7.83
CA LYS A 41 29.37 -23.70 -8.34
C LYS A 41 29.79 -24.29 -9.69
N GLY A 42 30.18 -25.55 -9.69
CA GLY A 42 30.70 -26.23 -10.87
C GLY A 42 32.18 -25.94 -11.15
N ALA A 43 32.63 -26.23 -12.38
CA ALA A 43 34.04 -26.18 -12.74
C ALA A 43 34.58 -24.73 -12.84
N PHE A 44 35.75 -24.51 -12.26
CA PHE A 44 36.48 -23.24 -12.38
C PHE A 44 37.07 -23.09 -13.79
N ARG A 45 36.56 -22.12 -14.57
CA ARG A 45 36.98 -21.89 -15.97
C ARG A 45 37.69 -20.54 -16.18
N GLY A 46 38.14 -19.89 -15.10
CA GLY A 46 38.85 -18.61 -15.17
C GLY A 46 38.00 -17.44 -15.69
N ARG A 47 36.67 -17.53 -15.59
CA ARG A 47 35.76 -16.44 -15.96
C ARG A 47 35.47 -15.53 -14.77
N TRP A 48 35.11 -14.28 -15.02
CA TRP A 48 34.85 -13.27 -14.00
C TRP A 48 33.91 -13.76 -12.88
N TRP A 49 32.86 -14.52 -13.23
CA TRP A 49 31.92 -15.06 -12.24
C TRP A 49 32.52 -16.20 -11.41
N ASN A 50 33.45 -16.99 -11.96
CA ASN A 50 34.16 -18.01 -11.19
C ASN A 50 35.06 -17.37 -10.12
N TYR A 51 35.78 -16.31 -10.48
CA TYR A 51 36.59 -15.54 -9.53
C TYR A 51 35.71 -14.89 -8.46
N TYR A 52 34.58 -14.30 -8.84
CA TYR A 52 33.65 -13.70 -7.88
C TYR A 52 33.05 -14.72 -6.90
N GLU A 53 32.55 -15.86 -7.39
CA GLU A 53 32.01 -16.93 -6.54
C GLU A 53 33.07 -17.46 -5.58
N ARG A 54 34.28 -17.71 -6.08
CA ARG A 54 35.38 -18.25 -5.27
C ARG A 54 35.87 -17.23 -4.24
N GLY A 55 36.00 -15.96 -4.62
CA GLY A 55 36.36 -14.87 -3.73
C GLY A 55 35.36 -14.69 -2.60
N ARG A 56 34.05 -14.78 -2.88
CA ARG A 56 33.00 -14.81 -1.85
C ARG A 56 33.11 -16.03 -0.94
N SER A 57 33.41 -17.20 -1.50
CA SER A 57 33.65 -18.40 -0.69
C SER A 57 34.83 -18.21 0.26
N PHE A 58 35.95 -17.63 -0.19
CA PHE A 58 37.07 -17.30 0.70
C PHE A 58 36.69 -16.29 1.78
N GLN A 59 35.91 -15.27 1.43
CA GLN A 59 35.42 -14.26 2.35
C GLN A 59 34.55 -14.87 3.46
N ASP A 60 33.64 -15.78 3.11
CA ASP A 60 32.79 -16.51 4.09
C ASP A 60 33.64 -17.28 5.12
N GLY A 61 34.80 -17.79 4.70
CA GLY A 61 35.75 -18.50 5.57
C GLY A 61 36.70 -17.60 6.37
N GLY A 62 36.68 -16.29 6.13
CA GLY A 62 37.64 -15.33 6.70
C GLY A 62 39.02 -15.32 6.04
N PHE A 63 39.17 -15.94 4.87
CA PHE A 63 40.42 -15.97 4.10
C PHE A 63 40.53 -14.71 3.22
N PHE A 64 40.65 -13.55 3.87
CA PHE A 64 40.50 -12.25 3.21
C PHE A 64 41.59 -11.92 2.17
N ARG A 65 42.79 -12.47 2.30
CA ARG A 65 43.86 -12.26 1.31
C ARG A 65 43.58 -12.99 0.00
N GLU A 66 43.12 -14.23 0.09
CA GLU A 66 42.70 -15.03 -1.06
C GLU A 66 41.45 -14.43 -1.70
N ALA A 67 40.49 -13.99 -0.88
CA ALA A 67 39.29 -13.29 -1.35
C ALA A 67 39.63 -12.03 -2.16
N GLU A 68 40.56 -11.20 -1.68
CA GLU A 68 41.02 -9.99 -2.36
C GLU A 68 41.56 -10.30 -3.76
N GLN A 69 42.45 -11.29 -3.90
CA GLN A 69 43.07 -11.64 -5.19
C GLN A 69 42.01 -12.04 -6.24
N ASP A 70 41.03 -12.84 -5.82
CA ASP A 70 39.95 -13.29 -6.68
C ASP A 70 38.98 -12.15 -7.02
N LEU A 71 38.58 -11.34 -6.04
CA LEU A 71 37.66 -10.23 -6.23
C LEU A 71 38.28 -9.13 -7.10
N GLN A 72 39.55 -8.79 -6.92
CA GLN A 72 40.27 -7.89 -7.83
C GLN A 72 40.31 -8.44 -9.26
N THR A 73 40.46 -9.76 -9.42
CA THR A 73 40.42 -10.38 -10.75
C THR A 73 39.02 -10.31 -11.37
N ALA A 74 37.97 -10.49 -10.57
CA ALA A 74 36.60 -10.31 -11.00
C ALA A 74 36.33 -8.85 -11.44
N VAL A 75 36.75 -7.86 -10.64
CA VAL A 75 36.67 -6.43 -10.99
C VAL A 75 37.40 -6.14 -12.30
N ARG A 76 38.66 -6.61 -12.45
CA ARG A 76 39.45 -6.39 -13.67
C ARG A 76 38.78 -6.96 -14.93
N GLN A 77 38.13 -8.12 -14.83
CA GLN A 77 37.44 -8.71 -15.96
C GLN A 77 36.06 -8.08 -16.19
N ARG A 78 35.36 -7.69 -15.12
CA ARG A 78 34.04 -7.06 -15.16
C ARG A 78 33.78 -6.28 -13.85
N GLY A 79 34.00 -4.98 -13.86
CA GLY A 79 33.87 -4.12 -12.66
C GLY A 79 32.49 -3.49 -12.46
N ARG A 80 31.44 -3.85 -13.21
CA ARG A 80 30.11 -3.24 -12.98
C ARG A 80 29.33 -4.03 -11.95
N ASP A 81 29.04 -3.41 -10.80
CA ASP A 81 28.11 -3.95 -9.80
C ASP A 81 26.67 -3.89 -10.34
N GLN A 82 25.97 -5.03 -10.36
CA GLN A 82 24.62 -5.13 -10.91
C GLN A 82 23.89 -6.41 -10.45
N LEU A 83 22.57 -6.37 -10.50
CA LEU A 83 21.74 -7.58 -10.40
C LEU A 83 21.72 -8.33 -11.73
N TRP A 84 21.44 -9.64 -11.65
CA TRP A 84 21.21 -10.52 -12.80
C TRP A 84 22.31 -10.38 -13.86
N ALA A 85 23.57 -10.48 -13.44
CA ALA A 85 24.69 -10.41 -14.36
C ALA A 85 24.76 -11.68 -15.22
N ARG A 86 24.49 -11.52 -16.52
CA ARG A 86 24.50 -12.62 -17.47
C ARG A 86 25.90 -13.24 -17.61
N THR A 87 26.03 -14.53 -17.37
CA THR A 87 27.30 -15.28 -17.48
C THR A 87 27.47 -15.90 -18.86
N TYR A 88 26.67 -16.91 -19.19
CA TYR A 88 26.60 -17.56 -20.50
C TYR A 88 25.19 -18.06 -20.79
N GLY A 89 24.77 -18.08 -22.05
CA GLY A 89 23.43 -18.52 -22.44
C GLY A 89 22.33 -17.72 -21.71
N LEU A 90 21.44 -18.41 -21.01
CA LEU A 90 20.38 -17.85 -20.16
C LEU A 90 20.72 -17.95 -18.66
N HIS A 91 22.00 -18.11 -18.30
CA HIS A 91 22.44 -18.14 -16.91
C HIS A 91 22.84 -16.76 -16.40
N PHE A 92 22.45 -16.47 -15.17
CA PHE A 92 22.65 -15.18 -14.51
C PHE A 92 23.18 -15.40 -13.10
N VAL A 93 24.08 -14.52 -12.65
CA VAL A 93 24.39 -14.35 -11.23
C VAL A 93 23.37 -13.36 -10.66
N PRO A 94 22.50 -13.77 -9.71
CA PRO A 94 21.46 -12.89 -9.18
C PRO A 94 22.02 -11.59 -8.61
N GLU A 95 23.16 -11.67 -7.91
CA GLU A 95 23.88 -10.53 -7.34
C GLU A 95 25.35 -10.61 -7.70
N TYR A 96 25.81 -9.68 -8.54
CA TYR A 96 27.21 -9.53 -8.89
C TYR A 96 27.68 -8.15 -8.47
N PHE A 97 28.27 -8.08 -7.28
CA PHE A 97 28.78 -6.85 -6.68
C PHE A 97 30.26 -7.00 -6.31
N PRO A 98 31.17 -7.15 -7.29
CA PRO A 98 32.59 -7.35 -7.02
C PRO A 98 33.22 -6.18 -6.25
N HIS A 99 32.82 -4.92 -6.48
CA HIS A 99 33.33 -3.77 -5.70
C HIS A 99 32.84 -3.82 -4.25
N ARG A 100 31.56 -4.13 -4.04
CA ARG A 100 31.01 -4.35 -2.69
C ARG A 100 31.84 -5.36 -1.91
N GLU A 101 32.00 -6.57 -2.44
CA GLU A 101 32.67 -7.63 -1.69
C GLU A 101 34.16 -7.35 -1.51
N LEU A 102 34.79 -6.66 -2.47
CA LEU A 102 36.19 -6.23 -2.34
C LEU A 102 36.34 -5.20 -1.21
N GLY A 103 35.44 -4.22 -1.13
CA GLY A 103 35.41 -3.24 -0.06
C GLY A 103 35.18 -3.86 1.32
N VAL A 104 34.24 -4.82 1.43
CA VAL A 104 34.05 -5.60 2.67
C VAL A 104 35.32 -6.38 3.04
N THR A 105 36.00 -6.95 2.05
CA THR A 105 37.27 -7.65 2.26
C THR A 105 38.36 -6.71 2.80
N TYR A 106 38.48 -5.50 2.25
CA TYR A 106 39.40 -4.48 2.77
C TYR A 106 39.06 -4.04 4.19
N TYR A 107 37.78 -3.90 4.53
CA TYR A 107 37.34 -3.57 5.88
C TYR A 107 37.86 -4.59 6.90
N TYR A 108 37.67 -5.89 6.66
CA TYR A 108 38.17 -6.93 7.56
C TYR A 108 39.71 -7.01 7.61
N GLN A 109 40.40 -6.53 6.57
CA GLN A 109 41.86 -6.33 6.59
C GLN A 109 42.30 -5.03 7.28
N LYS A 110 41.37 -4.24 7.85
CA LYS A 110 41.61 -2.92 8.46
C LYS A 110 42.15 -1.86 7.49
N ARG A 111 41.91 -2.04 6.19
CA ARG A 111 42.28 -1.12 5.11
C ARG A 111 41.12 -0.17 4.82
N PHE A 112 40.77 0.67 5.79
CA PHE A 112 39.51 1.42 5.79
C PHE A 112 39.36 2.46 4.67
N GLU A 113 40.46 3.08 4.23
CA GLU A 113 40.43 4.03 3.10
C GLU A 113 40.09 3.33 1.78
N GLU A 114 40.73 2.18 1.53
CA GLU A 114 40.49 1.36 0.35
C GLU A 114 39.10 0.72 0.40
N ALA A 115 38.66 0.28 1.58
CA ALA A 115 37.30 -0.19 1.81
C ALA A 115 36.27 0.89 1.45
N ALA A 116 36.43 2.10 1.97
CA ALA A 116 35.51 3.20 1.71
C ALA A 116 35.44 3.54 0.20
N SER A 117 36.59 3.62 -0.47
CA SER A 117 36.67 3.89 -1.91
C SER A 117 35.91 2.85 -2.74
N GLU A 118 36.14 1.55 -2.50
CA GLU A 118 35.45 0.49 -3.24
C GLU A 118 33.94 0.45 -2.96
N LEU A 119 33.52 0.73 -1.72
CA LEU A 119 32.11 0.73 -1.34
C LEU A 119 31.36 1.94 -1.90
N GLU A 120 32.02 3.10 -2.03
CA GLU A 120 31.48 4.26 -2.73
C GLU A 120 31.27 3.97 -4.23
N VAL A 121 32.22 3.29 -4.88
CA VAL A 121 32.08 2.84 -6.27
C VAL A 121 30.89 1.88 -6.41
N SER A 122 30.76 0.91 -5.49
CA SER A 122 29.64 -0.03 -5.47
C SER A 122 28.29 0.67 -5.36
N LEU A 123 28.14 1.58 -4.38
CA LEU A 123 26.91 2.35 -4.17
C LEU A 123 26.58 3.27 -5.36
N GLY A 124 27.60 3.80 -6.03
CA GLY A 124 27.45 4.60 -7.26
C GLY A 124 26.89 3.81 -8.45
N TYR A 125 27.14 2.49 -8.51
CA TYR A 125 26.49 1.63 -9.49
C TYR A 125 25.08 1.22 -9.08
N ARG A 126 24.93 0.74 -7.85
CA ARG A 126 23.65 0.29 -7.30
C ARG A 126 23.70 0.25 -5.78
N TYR A 127 22.68 0.83 -5.15
CA TYR A 127 22.51 0.73 -3.70
C TYR A 127 22.40 -0.73 -3.23
N SER A 128 23.06 -1.03 -2.12
CA SER A 128 22.80 -2.22 -1.30
C SER A 128 23.05 -1.90 0.16
N ALA A 129 22.17 -2.38 1.04
CA ALA A 129 22.27 -2.14 2.48
C ALA A 129 23.62 -2.62 3.04
N ARG A 130 24.15 -3.73 2.53
CA ARG A 130 25.48 -4.24 2.88
C ARG A 130 26.61 -3.27 2.53
N ALA A 131 26.62 -2.71 1.32
CA ALA A 131 27.65 -1.75 0.93
C ALA A 131 27.59 -0.50 1.81
N ALA A 132 26.37 -0.01 2.07
CA ALA A 132 26.11 1.13 2.95
C ALA A 132 26.61 0.88 4.38
N TYR A 133 26.27 -0.28 4.95
CA TYR A 133 26.68 -0.69 6.29
C TYR A 133 28.21 -0.69 6.44
N PHE A 134 28.93 -1.40 5.56
CA PHE A 134 30.39 -1.46 5.64
C PHE A 134 31.08 -0.12 5.31
N LEU A 135 30.45 0.74 4.51
CA LEU A 135 30.96 2.08 4.25
C LEU A 135 30.84 2.95 5.51
N ASN A 136 29.70 2.87 6.20
CA ASN A 136 29.47 3.56 7.46
C ASN A 136 30.47 3.08 8.53
N LEU A 137 30.75 1.77 8.62
CA LEU A 137 31.78 1.23 9.51
C LEU A 137 33.19 1.75 9.14
N SER A 138 33.57 1.67 7.87
CA SER A 138 34.89 2.13 7.41
C SER A 138 35.10 3.62 7.69
N ARG A 139 34.08 4.45 7.42
CA ARG A 139 34.13 5.89 7.72
C ARG A 139 34.19 6.17 9.21
N ARG A 140 33.49 5.40 10.04
CA ARG A 140 33.54 5.54 11.51
C ARG A 140 34.96 5.31 12.02
N GLU A 141 35.62 4.23 11.59
CA GLU A 141 37.01 3.94 11.95
C GLU A 141 37.96 5.07 11.51
N LEU A 142 37.78 5.60 10.29
CA LEU A 142 38.57 6.73 9.78
C LEU A 142 38.34 8.02 10.58
N VAL A 143 37.10 8.32 10.99
CA VAL A 143 36.78 9.50 11.80
C VAL A 143 37.36 9.37 13.20
N GLN A 144 37.22 8.19 13.83
CA GLN A 144 37.76 7.92 15.17
C GLN A 144 39.29 7.92 15.22
N ALA A 145 39.96 7.56 14.12
CA ALA A 145 41.41 7.61 14.00
C ALA A 145 41.97 9.05 13.88
N ARG A 146 41.13 10.04 13.54
CA ARG A 146 41.57 11.44 13.43
C ARG A 146 41.80 12.04 14.81
N SER A 147 42.92 12.73 14.99
CA SER A 147 43.22 13.49 16.20
C SER A 147 42.70 14.93 16.09
N GLY A 148 42.09 15.45 17.16
CA GLY A 148 41.63 16.83 17.26
C GLY A 148 40.18 16.96 17.70
N PRO A 149 39.69 18.18 17.99
CA PRO A 149 38.30 18.41 18.33
C PRO A 149 37.39 18.21 17.11
N HIS A 150 36.29 17.49 17.29
CA HIS A 150 35.25 17.35 16.29
C HIS A 150 34.23 18.49 16.45
N ALA A 151 33.93 19.19 15.35
CA ALA A 151 32.85 20.18 15.34
C ALA A 151 31.48 19.49 15.29
N PRO A 152 30.44 20.03 15.94
CA PRO A 152 29.09 19.50 15.83
C PRO A 152 28.50 19.73 14.43
N PRO A 153 27.50 18.93 14.03
CA PRO A 153 26.79 19.14 12.78
C PRO A 153 26.06 20.49 12.75
N THR A 154 25.70 20.95 11.55
CA THR A 154 24.81 22.11 11.33
C THR A 154 23.48 21.65 10.75
N ILE A 155 22.38 22.32 11.10
CA ILE A 155 21.04 22.03 10.61
C ILE A 155 20.46 23.31 10.00
N THR A 156 20.04 23.25 8.74
CA THR A 156 19.44 24.38 8.02
C THR A 156 18.11 23.95 7.41
N PHE A 157 17.02 24.65 7.72
CA PHE A 157 15.72 24.37 7.12
C PHE A 157 15.62 24.99 5.72
N THR A 158 15.13 24.23 4.75
CA THR A 158 14.89 24.68 3.37
C THR A 158 13.43 25.05 3.13
N LYS A 159 12.50 24.35 3.77
CA LYS A 159 11.07 24.68 3.81
C LYS A 159 10.58 24.52 5.24
N SER A 160 10.19 25.65 5.83
CA SER A 160 9.63 25.72 7.17
C SER A 160 8.49 26.74 7.18
N PRO A 161 7.30 26.40 7.70
CA PRO A 161 6.20 27.34 7.86
C PRO A 161 6.41 28.32 9.04
N GLN A 162 7.65 28.70 9.32
CA GLN A 162 7.98 29.52 10.47
C GLN A 162 7.48 30.95 10.31
N GLY A 163 6.72 31.42 11.30
CA GLY A 163 6.30 32.82 11.43
C GLY A 163 4.81 33.06 11.22
N ASP A 164 4.14 32.19 10.47
CA ASP A 164 2.68 32.25 10.24
C ASP A 164 1.97 31.12 11.00
N ALA A 165 0.71 31.36 11.40
CA ALA A 165 -0.15 30.33 11.96
C ALA A 165 -0.59 29.32 10.87
N LEU A 166 -0.77 28.06 11.27
CA LEU A 166 -1.09 26.95 10.37
C LEU A 166 -2.50 26.42 10.62
N GLY A 167 -3.32 26.38 9.55
CA GLY A 167 -4.67 25.79 9.53
C GLY A 167 -4.73 24.30 9.25
N VAL A 168 -3.64 23.57 9.57
CA VAL A 168 -3.46 22.16 9.22
C VAL A 168 -2.93 21.34 10.41
N SER A 169 -3.44 20.13 10.57
CA SER A 169 -3.03 19.18 11.62
C SER A 169 -1.78 18.38 11.25
N GLU A 170 -1.25 18.54 10.04
CA GLU A 170 0.01 17.96 9.60
C GLU A 170 0.77 18.92 8.67
N THR A 171 2.10 18.92 8.75
CA THR A 171 2.95 19.66 7.81
C THR A 171 4.20 18.88 7.46
N GLU A 172 4.76 19.15 6.28
CA GLU A 172 6.07 18.66 5.86
C GLU A 172 7.16 19.64 6.29
N ILE A 173 8.24 19.10 6.85
CA ILE A 173 9.42 19.87 7.27
C ILE A 173 10.62 19.29 6.56
N SER A 174 11.38 20.16 5.91
CA SER A 174 12.58 19.75 5.18
C SER A 174 13.76 20.67 5.44
N GLY A 175 14.95 20.09 5.32
CA GLY A 175 16.20 20.78 5.57
C GLY A 175 17.42 19.96 5.20
N VAL A 176 18.57 20.51 5.53
CA VAL A 176 19.89 19.92 5.32
C VAL A 176 20.59 19.83 6.66
N ALA A 177 21.03 18.63 7.03
CA ALA A 177 22.00 18.41 8.10
C ALA A 177 23.39 18.23 7.48
N ALA A 178 24.41 18.94 7.99
CA ALA A 178 25.76 18.87 7.44
C ALA A 178 26.84 18.67 8.52
N SER A 179 27.85 17.83 8.23
CA SER A 179 29.04 17.64 9.07
C SER A 179 30.23 17.15 8.25
N GLU A 180 31.44 17.65 8.58
CA GLU A 180 32.71 17.12 8.06
C GLU A 180 32.96 15.65 8.48
N ASN A 181 32.34 15.20 9.58
CA ASN A 181 32.43 13.83 10.09
C ASN A 181 31.28 12.92 9.63
N TYR A 182 30.51 13.34 8.62
CA TYR A 182 29.33 12.65 8.10
C TYR A 182 28.17 12.55 9.11
N ILE A 183 26.97 12.92 8.67
CA ILE A 183 25.73 12.69 9.39
C ILE A 183 25.48 11.18 9.48
N ALA A 184 25.24 10.70 10.69
CA ALA A 184 25.04 9.29 11.01
C ALA A 184 23.61 9.00 11.45
N ARG A 185 22.97 9.92 12.18
CA ARG A 185 21.58 9.82 12.64
C ARG A 185 20.90 11.18 12.61
N LEU A 186 19.60 11.18 12.39
CA LEU A 186 18.78 12.38 12.39
C LEU A 186 17.41 12.06 12.99
N TRP A 187 16.92 12.91 13.88
CA TRP A 187 15.58 12.82 14.45
C TRP A 187 14.80 14.09 14.12
N VAL A 188 13.53 13.93 13.77
CA VAL A 188 12.56 15.02 13.60
C VAL A 188 11.40 14.77 14.55
N GLY A 189 11.31 15.57 15.61
CA GLY A 189 10.49 15.27 16.78
C GLY A 189 10.95 13.96 17.41
N ASP A 190 10.00 13.07 17.67
CA ASP A 190 10.27 11.75 18.24
C ASP A 190 10.61 10.66 17.20
N HIS A 191 10.61 11.01 15.91
CA HIS A 191 10.83 10.07 14.82
C HIS A 191 12.28 10.11 14.32
N GLU A 192 12.96 8.96 14.35
CA GLU A 192 14.26 8.81 13.70
C GLU A 192 14.07 8.74 12.18
N VAL A 193 14.72 9.65 11.47
CA VAL A 193 14.81 9.63 10.01
C VAL A 193 15.97 8.73 9.64
N GLU A 194 15.68 7.71 8.84
CA GLU A 194 16.68 6.77 8.38
C GLU A 194 17.76 7.48 7.55
N VAL A 195 19.03 7.28 7.91
CA VAL A 195 20.20 7.73 7.16
C VAL A 195 20.91 6.48 6.61
N PRO A 196 20.54 5.98 5.41
CA PRO A 196 21.01 4.69 4.94
C PRO A 196 22.53 4.67 4.71
N VAL A 197 23.04 5.76 4.14
CA VAL A 197 24.47 5.97 3.90
C VAL A 197 24.86 7.28 4.57
N THR A 198 25.86 7.21 5.45
CA THR A 198 26.45 8.40 6.06
C THR A 198 26.88 9.39 4.98
N SER A 199 26.60 10.67 5.16
CA SER A 199 26.86 11.68 4.13
C SER A 199 27.28 12.99 4.80
N ARG A 200 28.14 13.76 4.12
CA ARG A 200 28.55 15.07 4.65
C ARG A 200 27.39 16.06 4.70
N GLU A 201 26.45 15.91 3.78
CA GLU A 201 25.21 16.65 3.72
C GLU A 201 24.08 15.63 3.53
N PHE A 202 23.09 15.68 4.42
CA PHE A 202 21.91 14.83 4.36
C PHE A 202 20.66 15.71 4.24
N LEU A 203 19.94 15.53 3.12
CA LEU A 203 18.65 16.18 2.89
C LEU A 203 17.58 15.34 3.59
N PHE A 204 16.81 15.96 4.47
CA PHE A 204 15.67 15.32 5.12
C PHE A 204 14.37 16.01 4.74
N SER A 205 13.30 15.22 4.62
CA SER A 205 11.92 15.71 4.55
C SER A 205 11.04 14.76 5.33
N GLN A 206 10.30 15.28 6.31
CA GLN A 206 9.46 14.49 7.20
C GLN A 206 8.10 15.18 7.38
N ARG A 207 7.01 14.41 7.27
CA ARG A 207 5.70 14.86 7.71
C ARG A 207 5.58 14.69 9.21
N VAL A 208 5.13 15.74 9.88
CA VAL A 208 4.89 15.77 11.32
C VAL A 208 3.43 16.07 11.59
N THR A 209 2.84 15.33 12.52
CA THR A 209 1.52 15.62 13.06
C THR A 209 1.65 16.75 14.08
N LEU A 210 0.71 17.67 14.04
CA LEU A 210 0.67 18.85 14.87
C LEU A 210 -0.58 18.85 15.75
N THR A 211 -0.45 19.46 16.91
CA THR A 211 -1.55 19.64 17.87
C THR A 211 -1.98 21.11 17.90
N PRO A 212 -3.21 21.44 18.33
CA PRO A 212 -3.62 22.84 18.47
C PRO A 212 -2.68 23.64 19.39
N GLY A 213 -2.35 24.87 18.99
CA GLY A 213 -1.47 25.77 19.73
C GLY A 213 0.00 25.68 19.31
N ILE A 214 0.91 25.93 20.27
CA ILE A 214 2.35 25.97 20.01
C ILE A 214 2.91 24.55 20.03
N ASN A 215 3.46 24.12 18.89
CA ASN A 215 4.23 22.89 18.77
C ASN A 215 5.73 23.27 18.74
N ASP A 216 6.51 22.71 19.66
CA ASP A 216 7.97 22.85 19.68
C ASP A 216 8.60 21.59 19.09
N LEU A 217 8.90 21.64 17.80
CA LEU A 217 9.52 20.54 17.10
C LEU A 217 11.03 20.66 17.18
N THR A 218 11.68 19.59 17.63
CA THR A 218 13.14 19.49 17.65
C THR A 218 13.64 18.70 16.45
N VAL A 219 14.72 19.17 15.82
CA VAL A 219 15.51 18.38 14.88
C VAL A 219 16.88 18.18 15.49
N ILE A 220 17.28 16.91 15.63
CA ILE A 220 18.55 16.53 16.22
C ILE A 220 19.36 15.80 15.14
N ALA A 221 20.60 16.22 14.91
CA ALA A 221 21.53 15.52 14.03
C ALA A 221 22.74 15.04 14.84
N GLU A 222 23.18 13.81 14.60
CA GLU A 222 24.38 13.22 15.18
C GLU A 222 25.34 12.78 14.07
N ASP A 223 26.63 13.12 14.20
CA ASP A 223 27.67 12.71 13.26
C ASP A 223 28.41 11.43 13.69
N LEU A 224 29.31 10.88 12.85
CA LEU A 224 30.07 9.67 13.20
C LEU A 224 31.06 9.85 14.35
N ALA A 225 31.38 11.10 14.75
CA ALA A 225 32.18 11.39 15.92
C ALA A 225 31.34 11.44 17.21
N GLY A 226 30.02 11.25 17.11
CA GLY A 226 29.07 11.32 18.23
C GLY A 226 28.69 12.74 18.63
N MET A 227 29.07 13.75 17.83
CA MET A 227 28.71 15.13 18.09
C MET A 227 27.26 15.39 17.68
N ARG A 228 26.50 16.08 18.54
CA ARG A 228 25.09 16.39 18.31
C ARG A 228 24.86 17.87 18.12
N ALA A 229 23.92 18.21 17.25
CA ALA A 229 23.32 19.53 17.15
C ALA A 229 21.79 19.40 17.24
N THR A 230 21.17 20.37 17.90
CA THR A 230 19.72 20.44 18.07
C THR A 230 19.23 21.78 17.57
N GLN A 231 18.21 21.77 16.72
CA GLN A 231 17.54 22.96 16.25
C GLN A 231 16.03 22.84 16.53
N SER A 232 15.47 23.83 17.22
CA SER A 232 14.03 23.89 17.51
C SER A 232 13.29 24.75 16.50
N LEU A 233 12.08 24.32 16.16
CA LEU A 233 11.12 25.03 15.32
C LEU A 233 9.82 25.16 16.09
N LYS A 234 9.40 26.41 16.36
CA LYS A 234 8.12 26.71 16.98
C LYS A 234 7.08 26.95 15.90
N LEU A 235 6.05 26.11 15.88
CA LEU A 235 4.94 26.17 14.94
C LEU A 235 3.66 26.52 15.69
N GLN A 236 3.04 27.63 15.32
CA GLN A 236 1.73 28.03 15.82
C GLN A 236 0.66 27.37 14.94
N VAL A 237 -0.21 26.58 15.53
CA VAL A 237 -1.29 25.88 14.81
C VAL A 237 -2.62 26.35 15.34
N ASP A 238 -3.47 26.82 14.43
CA ASP A 238 -4.85 27.17 14.74
C ASP A 238 -5.80 26.27 13.93
N LEU A 239 -6.51 25.42 14.65
CA LEU A 239 -7.56 24.53 14.10
C LEU A 239 -8.95 24.98 14.55
N ASP A 240 -9.05 26.13 15.21
CA ASP A 240 -10.31 26.68 15.68
C ASP A 240 -10.99 27.42 14.55
N GLY A 241 -12.31 27.25 14.43
CA GLY A 241 -13.09 28.17 13.61
C GLY A 241 -13.36 29.47 14.38
N PRO A 242 -13.74 30.56 13.69
CA PRO A 242 -14.06 31.82 14.35
C PRO A 242 -15.11 31.65 15.44
N ALA A 243 -14.87 32.23 16.61
CA ALA A 243 -15.85 32.28 17.68
C ALA A 243 -16.97 33.26 17.30
N VAL A 244 -18.24 32.87 17.49
CA VAL A 244 -19.42 33.67 17.14
C VAL A 244 -20.30 33.89 18.36
N SER A 245 -20.77 35.12 18.57
CA SER A 245 -21.75 35.49 19.60
C SER A 245 -22.81 36.40 19.00
N PHE A 246 -24.08 36.12 19.28
CA PHE A 246 -25.21 36.93 18.81
C PHE A 246 -25.69 37.87 19.92
N ASP A 247 -26.12 39.06 19.54
CA ASP A 247 -26.79 39.97 20.46
C ASP A 247 -28.24 39.51 20.67
N THR A 248 -28.67 39.46 21.94
CA THR A 248 -30.03 39.05 22.31
C THR A 248 -30.87 40.27 22.74
N PRO A 249 -32.19 40.28 22.44
CA PRO A 249 -32.94 39.26 21.70
C PRO A 249 -32.71 39.35 20.18
N ILE A 250 -32.69 38.20 19.50
CA ILE A 250 -32.68 38.14 18.04
C ILE A 250 -34.11 38.35 17.54
N VAL A 251 -34.34 39.16 16.50
CA VAL A 251 -35.68 39.40 15.93
C VAL A 251 -35.65 39.18 14.43
N VAL A 252 -36.54 38.30 13.93
CA VAL A 252 -36.55 37.89 12.51
C VAL A 252 -37.99 37.86 11.98
N PRO A 253 -38.30 38.41 10.79
CA PRO A 253 -37.43 39.25 9.95
C PRO A 253 -36.94 40.51 10.66
N GLY A 254 -35.71 40.90 10.41
CA GLY A 254 -35.06 42.03 11.07
C GLY A 254 -33.55 42.03 10.89
N THR A 255 -32.89 43.00 11.51
CA THR A 255 -31.43 43.11 11.51
C THR A 255 -30.86 42.32 12.68
N VAL A 256 -29.98 41.35 12.39
CA VAL A 256 -29.26 40.55 13.38
C VAL A 256 -27.89 41.15 13.61
N HIS A 257 -27.54 41.33 14.88
CA HIS A 257 -26.26 41.87 15.33
C HIS A 257 -25.50 40.83 16.14
N GLY A 258 -24.18 40.95 16.16
CA GLY A 258 -23.32 40.16 17.02
C GLY A 258 -21.85 40.45 16.81
N VAL A 259 -21.02 39.58 17.36
CA VAL A 259 -19.56 39.66 17.28
C VAL A 259 -19.01 38.33 16.82
N VAL A 260 -18.02 38.38 15.94
CA VAL A 260 -17.19 37.25 15.52
C VAL A 260 -15.72 37.58 15.81
N PHE A 261 -14.95 36.59 16.25
CA PHE A 261 -13.56 36.79 16.64
C PHE A 261 -12.71 35.59 16.23
N ASP A 262 -11.53 35.88 15.72
CA ASP A 262 -10.51 34.90 15.38
C ASP A 262 -9.12 35.56 15.48
N PRO A 263 -8.12 34.96 16.16
CA PRO A 263 -6.77 35.51 16.26
C PRO A 263 -6.07 35.70 14.92
N ASP A 264 -6.32 34.79 13.97
CA ASP A 264 -5.75 34.80 12.62
C ASP A 264 -6.63 35.58 11.62
N GLY A 265 -7.77 36.09 12.12
CA GLY A 265 -8.65 37.03 11.44
C GLY A 265 -9.82 36.36 10.74
N VAL A 266 -10.93 37.10 10.67
CA VAL A 266 -12.20 36.61 10.12
C VAL A 266 -12.28 36.96 8.63
N ALA A 267 -12.36 35.93 7.78
CA ALA A 267 -12.48 36.10 6.33
C ALA A 267 -13.92 36.41 5.90
N SER A 268 -14.91 35.70 6.47
CA SER A 268 -16.33 35.90 6.13
C SER A 268 -17.28 35.39 7.21
N LEU A 269 -18.47 35.97 7.26
CA LEU A 269 -19.61 35.45 8.02
C LEU A 269 -20.86 35.50 7.16
N LYS A 270 -21.59 34.38 7.11
CA LYS A 270 -22.87 34.27 6.42
C LYS A 270 -23.97 33.89 7.39
N VAL A 271 -25.15 34.46 7.23
CA VAL A 271 -26.37 34.07 7.95
C VAL A 271 -27.49 33.87 6.93
N ALA A 272 -28.17 32.72 6.99
CA ALA A 272 -29.16 32.32 5.99
C ALA A 272 -28.63 32.41 4.54
N GLY A 273 -27.34 32.11 4.33
CA GLY A 273 -26.68 32.18 3.03
C GLY A 273 -26.25 33.57 2.57
N ASN A 274 -26.67 34.65 3.24
CA ASN A 274 -26.32 36.03 2.91
C ASN A 274 -25.05 36.47 3.66
N ASP A 275 -24.19 37.25 2.99
CA ASP A 275 -22.97 37.81 3.59
C ASP A 275 -23.30 38.92 4.60
N ALA A 276 -22.70 38.86 5.79
CA ALA A 276 -22.84 39.88 6.82
C ALA A 276 -21.89 41.06 6.56
N THR A 277 -22.31 42.27 6.94
CA THR A 277 -21.43 43.44 6.96
C THR A 277 -20.53 43.37 8.20
N LEU A 278 -19.22 43.33 7.99
CA LEU A 278 -18.21 43.20 9.05
C LEU A 278 -17.57 44.55 9.35
N THR A 279 -17.55 44.93 10.63
CA THR A 279 -16.91 46.16 11.12
C THR A 279 -15.91 45.81 12.22
N LEU A 280 -14.64 46.16 12.02
CA LEU A 280 -13.57 45.95 13.01
C LEU A 280 -13.89 46.73 14.30
N GLY A 281 -13.96 46.01 15.41
CA GLY A 281 -14.12 46.53 16.75
C GLY A 281 -12.79 46.64 17.51
N GLY A 282 -12.87 46.82 18.83
CA GLY A 282 -11.70 46.81 19.71
C GLY A 282 -11.18 45.39 19.96
N ASN A 283 -9.89 45.26 20.28
CA ASN A 283 -9.22 44.00 20.66
C ASN A 283 -9.33 42.85 19.64
N GLY A 284 -9.43 43.17 18.33
CA GLY A 284 -9.50 42.16 17.25
C GLY A 284 -10.88 41.56 17.02
N SER A 285 -11.87 41.89 17.87
CA SER A 285 -13.27 41.48 17.64
C SER A 285 -13.87 42.19 16.42
N VAL A 286 -14.73 41.49 15.68
CA VAL A 286 -15.40 42.02 14.49
C VAL A 286 -16.90 42.03 14.76
N ALA A 287 -17.51 43.21 14.83
CA ALA A 287 -18.95 43.32 14.89
C ALA A 287 -19.55 42.98 13.52
N PHE A 288 -20.64 42.22 13.51
CA PHE A 288 -21.36 41.91 12.29
C PHE A 288 -22.80 42.42 12.34
N VAL A 289 -23.29 42.82 11.17
CA VAL A 289 -24.67 43.25 10.97
C VAL A 289 -25.20 42.60 9.70
N ILE A 290 -26.38 42.00 9.77
CA ILE A 290 -27.02 41.38 8.62
C ILE A 290 -28.54 41.54 8.66
N ASP A 291 -29.12 42.00 7.55
CA ASP A 291 -30.56 42.05 7.39
C ASP A 291 -31.07 40.69 6.95
N VAL A 292 -31.84 40.03 7.82
CA VAL A 292 -32.47 38.76 7.50
C VAL A 292 -33.93 39.02 7.14
N THR A 293 -34.24 38.89 5.86
CA THR A 293 -35.62 38.86 5.36
C THR A 293 -36.31 37.57 5.84
N GLY A 294 -37.65 37.58 5.93
CA GLY A 294 -38.43 36.55 6.64
C GLY A 294 -38.11 35.13 6.20
N PRO A 295 -38.48 34.09 6.99
CA PRO A 295 -37.99 32.74 6.75
C PRO A 295 -38.26 32.32 5.32
N ASP A 296 -37.25 31.76 4.64
CA ASP A 296 -37.47 30.95 3.45
C ASP A 296 -38.67 30.05 3.73
N SER A 297 -39.60 30.05 2.79
CA SER A 297 -40.98 29.59 2.95
C SER A 297 -41.07 28.09 3.24
N ALA A 298 -40.67 27.62 4.44
CA ALA A 298 -40.68 26.19 4.81
C ALA A 298 -40.42 25.86 6.30
N GLY A 299 -40.36 26.83 7.22
CA GLY A 299 -40.11 26.51 8.65
C GLY A 299 -38.71 25.98 8.97
N GLN A 300 -37.75 26.14 8.05
CA GLN A 300 -36.36 25.76 8.21
C GLN A 300 -35.66 26.64 9.26
N ALA A 301 -34.75 26.07 10.05
CA ALA A 301 -33.97 26.82 11.04
C ALA A 301 -32.92 27.70 10.33
N LEU A 302 -32.76 28.95 10.76
CA LEU A 302 -31.71 29.83 10.20
C LEU A 302 -30.34 29.28 10.57
N THR A 303 -29.45 29.17 9.60
CA THR A 303 -28.06 28.73 9.82
C THR A 303 -27.09 29.90 9.69
N TYR A 304 -25.91 29.75 10.28
CA TYR A 304 -24.79 30.66 10.07
C TYR A 304 -23.51 29.87 9.76
N GLU A 305 -22.57 30.52 9.08
CA GLU A 305 -21.24 30.00 8.75
C GLU A 305 -20.23 31.13 8.85
N ALA A 306 -19.29 31.01 9.78
CA ALA A 306 -18.12 31.89 9.90
C ALA A 306 -16.88 31.16 9.39
N LYS A 307 -15.98 31.87 8.71
CA LYS A 307 -14.72 31.33 8.19
C LYS A 307 -13.56 32.29 8.49
N ASP A 308 -12.44 31.75 8.94
CA ASP A 308 -11.20 32.50 9.20
C ASP A 308 -10.32 32.61 7.93
N ASN A 309 -9.13 33.21 8.07
CA ASN A 309 -8.14 33.31 7.00
C ASN A 309 -7.38 31.99 6.73
N LEU A 310 -7.40 31.03 7.66
CA LEU A 310 -6.73 29.74 7.55
C LEU A 310 -7.62 28.62 6.97
N GLY A 311 -8.90 28.91 6.74
CA GLY A 311 -9.89 28.00 6.19
C GLY A 311 -10.73 27.24 7.20
N ASN A 312 -10.54 27.45 8.50
CA ASN A 312 -11.37 26.89 9.56
C ASN A 312 -12.76 27.54 9.56
N THR A 313 -13.77 26.77 9.96
CA THR A 313 -15.17 27.21 9.90
C THR A 313 -15.94 26.88 11.16
N THR A 314 -16.71 27.84 11.66
CA THR A 314 -17.73 27.61 12.70
C THR A 314 -19.11 27.70 12.05
N LYS A 315 -19.90 26.63 12.17
CA LYS A 315 -21.25 26.56 11.62
C LYS A 315 -22.26 26.16 12.68
N GLY A 316 -23.49 26.62 12.53
CA GLY A 316 -24.56 26.24 13.45
C GLY A 316 -25.90 26.84 13.08
N VAL A 317 -26.84 26.68 14.00
CA VAL A 317 -28.19 27.26 13.92
C VAL A 317 -28.22 28.54 14.75
N VAL A 318 -28.83 29.59 14.21
CA VAL A 318 -29.06 30.86 14.91
C VAL A 318 -29.96 30.59 16.13
N PRO A 319 -29.66 31.14 17.32
CA PRO A 319 -30.41 30.89 18.55
C PRO A 319 -31.94 31.02 18.41
N GLY A 320 -32.67 30.05 18.98
CA GLY A 320 -34.12 29.86 18.80
C GLY A 320 -35.03 30.78 19.65
N ASP A 321 -34.46 31.59 20.54
CA ASP A 321 -35.10 32.73 21.22
C ASP A 321 -35.33 33.92 20.27
N ALA A 322 -35.04 33.74 18.98
CA ALA A 322 -35.42 34.66 17.93
C ALA A 322 -36.94 34.92 17.92
N LEU A 323 -37.35 36.14 18.26
CA LEU A 323 -38.73 36.59 18.17
C LEU A 323 -39.16 36.60 16.69
N ARG A 324 -39.98 35.63 16.30
CA ARG A 324 -40.55 35.56 14.95
C ARG A 324 -41.74 36.50 14.82
N LEU A 325 -41.55 37.63 14.14
CA LEU A 325 -42.65 38.55 13.84
C LEU A 325 -43.53 37.96 12.74
N THR A 326 -44.66 37.36 13.12
CA THR A 326 -45.72 36.99 12.18
C THR A 326 -46.65 38.19 11.98
N PHE A 327 -46.53 38.87 10.84
CA PHE A 327 -47.46 39.93 10.46
C PHE A 327 -48.78 39.31 9.98
N ASN A 328 -49.71 39.06 10.90
CA ASN A 328 -51.12 38.86 10.55
C ASN A 328 -51.79 40.24 10.41
N LEU A 329 -51.79 40.79 9.19
CA LEU A 329 -52.54 41.99 8.83
C LEU A 329 -53.93 41.57 8.31
N MET A 330 -54.90 41.55 9.24
CA MET A 330 -56.36 41.73 9.09
C MET A 330 -57.13 40.74 9.97
N GLY A 331 -57.87 41.29 10.95
CA GLY A 331 -58.85 40.54 11.73
C GLY A 331 -58.99 41.08 13.13
N SER A 332 -59.79 42.15 13.27
CA SER A 332 -60.30 42.64 14.55
C SER A 332 -60.82 41.50 15.43
N VAL A 333 -60.23 41.31 16.61
CA VAL A 333 -60.88 40.59 17.71
C VAL A 333 -60.86 41.50 18.93
N GLN A 334 -62.06 41.96 19.30
CA GLN A 334 -62.29 42.76 20.49
C GLN A 334 -62.03 41.96 21.77
N PRO A 335 -61.48 42.57 22.84
CA PRO A 335 -61.47 41.93 24.14
C PRO A 335 -62.88 41.98 24.74
N HIS A 336 -63.55 40.84 24.83
CA HIS A 336 -64.78 40.70 25.60
C HIS A 336 -64.43 40.70 27.09
N TRP A 337 -64.54 41.87 27.72
CA TRP A 337 -64.63 41.99 29.17
C TRP A 337 -66.02 41.53 29.64
N ARG A 338 -66.05 40.60 30.60
CA ARG A 338 -67.18 40.42 31.52
C ARG A 338 -66.67 40.31 32.96
N PRO A 339 -67.16 41.17 33.88
CA PRO A 339 -66.85 41.12 35.31
C PRO A 339 -67.95 40.40 36.11
N GLU A 340 -67.57 39.67 37.16
CA GLU A 340 -68.30 39.43 38.42
C GLU A 340 -67.37 38.58 39.34
N ASP A 341 -66.68 39.16 40.33
CA ASP A 341 -67.09 39.38 41.74
C ASP A 341 -67.49 38.06 42.44
N SER A 342 -66.96 37.63 43.59
CA SER A 342 -66.44 38.37 44.73
C SER A 342 -65.77 37.43 45.77
N ARG A 343 -64.81 37.97 46.54
CA ARG A 343 -64.46 37.66 47.96
C ARG A 343 -64.17 36.20 48.36
N ASN A 344 -62.94 35.90 48.80
CA ASN A 344 -62.62 35.81 50.24
C ASN A 344 -61.15 35.43 50.53
N THR A 345 -60.61 36.06 51.57
CA THR A 345 -59.59 35.57 52.53
C THR A 345 -58.23 35.07 52.02
N ALA A 346 -57.23 35.93 52.20
CA ALA A 346 -55.83 35.53 52.39
C ALA A 346 -55.67 34.66 53.66
N PRO A 347 -54.77 33.66 53.64
CA PRO A 347 -54.08 33.20 54.84
C PRO A 347 -52.61 33.64 54.82
N PRO A 348 -52.00 33.84 56.01
CA PRO A 348 -50.64 34.32 56.16
C PRO A 348 -49.66 33.19 55.90
N ILE A 349 -48.68 33.40 55.01
CA ILE A 349 -47.52 32.51 54.92
C ILE A 349 -46.50 33.00 55.94
N LEU A 350 -46.30 32.17 56.97
CA LEU A 350 -45.26 32.26 57.98
C LEU A 350 -43.88 32.43 57.34
N LEU A 351 -43.25 33.58 57.59
CA LEU A 351 -41.82 33.78 57.37
C LEU A 351 -41.06 32.97 58.42
N ARG A 352 -40.58 31.77 58.06
CA ARG A 352 -39.54 31.07 58.84
C ARG A 352 -38.18 31.65 58.45
N LEU A 353 -37.62 32.46 59.33
CA LEU A 353 -36.18 32.71 59.38
C LEU A 353 -35.50 31.40 59.81
N ALA A 354 -34.97 30.66 58.84
CA ALA A 354 -33.99 29.62 59.09
C ALA A 354 -32.61 30.23 58.84
N SER A 355 -31.94 30.60 59.93
CA SER A 355 -30.49 30.69 59.99
C SER A 355 -29.92 29.28 59.78
N GLY A 356 -29.41 29.03 58.57
CA GLY A 356 -28.63 27.83 58.22
C GLY A 356 -27.27 28.28 57.69
N ASP A 357 -26.21 27.63 58.18
CA ASP A 357 -24.81 27.81 57.77
C ASP A 357 -24.64 27.83 56.23
N PRO A 358 -23.67 28.60 55.69
CA PRO A 358 -23.30 28.51 54.29
C PRO A 358 -22.42 27.26 54.10
N SER A 359 -23.03 26.08 54.11
CA SER A 359 -22.41 24.92 53.50
C SER A 359 -22.37 25.15 51.99
N ALA A 360 -21.18 25.14 51.41
CA ALA A 360 -20.88 25.40 50.01
C ALA A 360 -21.81 24.65 49.04
N GLU A 361 -22.88 25.30 48.60
CA GLU A 361 -23.60 24.91 47.40
C GLU A 361 -22.69 25.22 46.21
N SER A 362 -22.37 24.18 45.43
CA SER A 362 -21.60 24.34 44.20
C SER A 362 -22.36 25.30 43.27
N PRO A 363 -21.67 26.26 42.62
CA PRO A 363 -22.33 27.17 41.68
C PRO A 363 -23.09 26.40 40.59
N PRO A 364 -24.18 26.98 40.02
CA PRO A 364 -24.91 26.34 38.94
C PRO A 364 -23.95 26.00 37.79
N PRO A 365 -24.02 24.78 37.22
CA PRO A 365 -23.08 24.37 36.19
C PRO A 365 -23.24 25.23 34.93
N LEU A 366 -22.11 25.63 34.34
CA LEU A 366 -22.09 26.21 33.00
C LEU A 366 -22.75 25.27 32.00
N ARG A 367 -23.57 25.81 31.09
CA ARG A 367 -24.20 24.99 30.06
C ARG A 367 -23.26 24.87 28.87
N ILE A 368 -22.87 23.64 28.54
CA ILE A 368 -21.98 23.32 27.44
C ILE A 368 -22.63 22.21 26.63
N ASP A 369 -22.82 22.43 25.32
CA ASP A 369 -23.49 21.48 24.44
C ASP A 369 -22.74 21.36 23.11
N PHE A 370 -22.36 20.13 22.72
CA PHE A 370 -21.93 19.87 21.35
C PHE A 370 -23.11 20.04 20.40
N GLN A 371 -22.98 20.94 19.43
CA GLN A 371 -24.07 21.29 18.51
C GLN A 371 -24.25 20.26 17.39
N ASN A 372 -23.16 19.61 16.98
CA ASN A 372 -23.15 18.74 15.83
C ASN A 372 -22.69 17.29 16.11
N LEU A 373 -22.23 17.02 17.33
CA LEU A 373 -21.82 15.68 17.76
C LEU A 373 -22.87 15.03 18.67
N ARG A 374 -23.08 13.73 18.51
CA ARG A 374 -23.96 12.90 19.35
C ARG A 374 -23.33 11.55 19.66
N ASN A 375 -23.73 10.97 20.78
CA ASN A 375 -23.23 9.65 21.20
C ASN A 375 -23.57 8.57 20.15
N GLY A 376 -22.55 7.81 19.74
CA GLY A 376 -22.66 6.70 18.79
C GLY A 376 -22.70 7.10 17.31
N GLN A 377 -22.49 8.37 16.97
CA GLN A 377 -22.32 8.78 15.57
C GLN A 377 -21.11 8.08 14.93
N GLN A 378 -21.28 7.65 13.68
CA GLN A 378 -20.27 6.87 12.96
C GLN A 378 -19.74 7.66 11.78
N TYR A 379 -18.44 7.95 11.79
CA TYR A 379 -17.74 8.69 10.75
C TYR A 379 -16.85 7.76 9.93
N GLN A 380 -16.67 8.06 8.64
CA GLN A 380 -15.71 7.43 7.73
C GLN A 380 -14.63 8.42 7.30
N ARG A 381 -14.20 9.26 8.23
CA ARG A 381 -13.23 10.35 8.02
C ARG A 381 -12.21 10.34 9.14
N ASP A 382 -11.02 10.85 8.84
CA ASP A 382 -9.91 10.93 9.79
C ASP A 382 -9.98 12.18 10.65
N GLU A 383 -10.85 13.12 10.27
CA GLU A 383 -10.95 14.43 10.90
C GLU A 383 -12.37 14.98 10.76
N ILE A 384 -12.87 15.63 11.81
CA ILE A 384 -14.20 16.26 11.88
C ILE A 384 -14.10 17.65 12.54
N VAL A 385 -15.15 18.47 12.38
CA VAL A 385 -15.28 19.74 13.13
C VAL A 385 -16.19 19.51 14.33
N ALA A 386 -15.67 19.71 15.54
CA ALA A 386 -16.45 19.66 16.78
C ALA A 386 -16.96 21.07 17.10
N SER A 387 -18.27 21.29 16.98
CA SER A 387 -18.91 22.57 17.29
C SER A 387 -19.51 22.55 18.69
N VAL A 388 -19.19 23.55 19.50
CA VAL A 388 -19.61 23.65 20.90
C VAL A 388 -20.29 24.99 21.15
N ARG A 389 -21.42 24.94 21.86
CA ARG A 389 -22.05 26.11 22.46
C ARG A 389 -21.65 26.18 23.92
N ILE A 390 -21.19 27.34 24.35
CA ILE A 390 -20.88 27.64 25.76
C ILE A 390 -21.81 28.76 26.22
N GLU A 391 -22.50 28.55 27.33
CA GLU A 391 -23.43 29.50 27.94
C GLU A 391 -23.16 29.58 29.45
N GLY A 392 -22.57 30.70 29.85
CA GLY A 392 -22.28 31.06 31.23
C GLY A 392 -23.27 32.06 31.80
N THR A 393 -23.31 32.14 33.13
CA THR A 393 -24.07 33.19 33.84
C THR A 393 -23.32 34.53 33.89
N GLY A 394 -22.00 34.50 33.69
CA GLY A 394 -21.19 35.65 33.33
C GLY A 394 -20.40 35.41 32.04
N PRO A 395 -19.58 36.38 31.62
CA PRO A 395 -18.64 36.21 30.52
C PRO A 395 -17.82 34.92 30.65
N VAL A 396 -17.70 34.17 29.55
CA VAL A 396 -16.86 32.97 29.51
C VAL A 396 -15.39 33.40 29.61
N ALA A 397 -14.69 32.90 30.62
CA ALA A 397 -13.30 33.26 30.93
C ALA A 397 -12.31 32.28 30.30
N ASP A 398 -12.61 30.98 30.34
CA ASP A 398 -11.82 29.94 29.68
C ASP A 398 -12.71 28.83 29.10
N GLY A 399 -12.19 28.12 28.11
CA GLY A 399 -12.85 27.01 27.44
C GLY A 399 -11.83 26.10 26.76
N SER A 400 -12.10 24.81 26.69
CA SER A 400 -11.21 23.84 26.05
C SER A 400 -11.96 22.67 25.41
N ILE A 401 -11.34 22.04 24.42
CA ILE A 401 -11.74 20.73 23.87
C ILE A 401 -10.52 19.81 23.95
N ASN A 402 -10.68 18.63 24.55
CA ASN A 402 -9.60 17.64 24.73
C ASN A 402 -8.34 18.22 25.41
N SER A 403 -8.55 19.09 26.41
CA SER A 403 -7.50 19.79 27.17
C SER A 403 -6.78 20.94 26.44
N TYR A 404 -7.10 21.20 25.17
CA TYR A 404 -6.56 22.32 24.42
C TYR A 404 -7.50 23.53 24.50
N SER A 405 -6.99 24.70 24.91
CA SER A 405 -7.76 25.94 25.05
C SER A 405 -8.39 26.37 23.72
N LEU A 406 -9.63 26.88 23.76
CA LEU A 406 -10.35 27.41 22.61
C LEU A 406 -10.17 28.92 22.46
N THR A 407 -10.25 29.40 21.22
CA THR A 407 -10.48 30.81 20.91
C THR A 407 -11.87 31.26 21.42
N LEU A 408 -11.90 32.32 22.24
CA LEU A 408 -13.11 32.89 22.83
C LEU A 408 -13.18 34.41 22.62
N ILE A 409 -14.39 34.93 22.48
CA ILE A 409 -14.70 36.36 22.48
C ILE A 409 -14.71 36.86 23.94
N PRO A 410 -13.88 37.85 24.31
CA PRO A 410 -13.93 38.46 25.63
C PRO A 410 -15.31 39.07 25.94
N ASP A 411 -15.68 39.13 27.22
CA ASP A 411 -16.90 39.79 27.74
C ASP A 411 -18.24 39.21 27.23
N ARG A 412 -18.24 38.05 26.56
CA ARG A 412 -19.46 37.38 26.07
C ARG A 412 -19.81 36.15 26.90
N ALA A 413 -21.06 36.09 27.37
CA ALA A 413 -21.59 34.99 28.17
C ALA A 413 -22.07 33.79 27.32
N ILE A 414 -22.48 34.03 26.07
CA ILE A 414 -22.94 32.98 25.14
C ILE A 414 -22.08 33.03 23.89
N GLN A 415 -21.46 31.90 23.55
CA GLN A 415 -20.55 31.81 22.41
C GLN A 415 -20.69 30.45 21.71
N TYR A 416 -20.48 30.49 20.40
CA TYR A 416 -20.40 29.32 19.54
C TYR A 416 -18.97 29.23 19.00
N VAL A 417 -18.33 28.11 19.26
CA VAL A 417 -16.94 27.86 18.92
C VAL A 417 -16.85 26.51 18.23
N SER A 418 -15.80 26.32 17.44
CA SER A 418 -15.56 25.04 16.80
C SER A 418 -14.07 24.74 16.72
N ARG A 419 -13.72 23.47 16.65
CA ARG A 419 -12.35 23.01 16.42
C ARG A 419 -12.35 21.81 15.50
N ARG A 420 -11.38 21.77 14.60
CA ARG A 420 -11.06 20.57 13.83
C ARG A 420 -10.31 19.55 14.69
N VAL A 421 -10.80 18.31 14.73
CA VAL A 421 -10.27 17.23 15.58
C VAL A 421 -10.10 15.93 14.80
N SER A 422 -8.98 15.25 15.01
CA SER A 422 -8.68 13.95 14.41
C SER A 422 -9.45 12.81 15.06
N LEU A 423 -9.67 11.74 14.30
CA LEU A 423 -10.34 10.51 14.72
C LEU A 423 -9.43 9.30 14.51
N SER A 424 -9.23 8.51 15.56
CA SER A 424 -8.62 7.18 15.49
C SER A 424 -9.66 6.13 15.11
N GLU A 425 -9.27 5.02 14.48
CA GLU A 425 -10.20 3.91 14.24
C GLU A 425 -10.85 3.42 15.55
N GLY A 426 -12.16 3.18 15.51
CA GLY A 426 -12.96 2.81 16.68
C GLY A 426 -13.46 4.01 17.48
N THR A 427 -13.57 3.85 18.79
CA THR A 427 -14.25 4.81 19.69
C THR A 427 -13.36 6.01 20.01
N ASN A 428 -13.88 7.22 19.76
CA ASN A 428 -13.25 8.50 20.09
C ASN A 428 -14.12 9.26 21.09
N THR A 429 -13.53 9.77 22.17
CA THR A 429 -14.25 10.52 23.20
C THR A 429 -13.76 11.96 23.23
N PHE A 430 -14.69 12.91 23.08
CA PHE A 430 -14.43 14.33 23.14
C PHE A 430 -14.99 14.93 24.42
N THR A 431 -14.18 15.74 25.12
CA THR A 431 -14.63 16.48 26.31
C THR A 431 -14.43 17.96 26.09
N ALA A 432 -15.51 18.73 26.20
CA ALA A 432 -15.49 20.19 26.25
C ALA A 432 -15.66 20.64 27.70
N SER A 433 -14.89 21.63 28.12
CA SER A 433 -14.99 22.26 29.44
C SER A 433 -14.88 23.77 29.33
N ALA A 434 -15.48 24.49 30.28
CA ALA A 434 -15.39 25.94 30.34
C ALA A 434 -15.61 26.47 31.76
N ARG A 435 -15.12 27.69 31.99
CA ARG A 435 -15.32 28.46 33.22
C ARG A 435 -15.77 29.89 32.89
N ASP A 436 -16.68 30.45 33.67
CA ASP A 436 -17.07 31.86 33.57
C ASP A 436 -16.30 32.77 34.56
N SER A 437 -16.45 34.08 34.39
CA SER A 437 -15.84 35.10 35.25
C SER A 437 -16.28 35.05 36.71
N HIS A 438 -17.38 34.34 37.03
CA HIS A 438 -17.85 34.13 38.40
C HIS A 438 -17.24 32.87 39.04
N GLY A 439 -16.38 32.14 38.32
CA GLY A 439 -15.74 30.91 38.77
C GLY A 439 -16.62 29.66 38.60
N ASN A 440 -17.80 29.79 37.97
CA ASN A 440 -18.65 28.65 37.67
C ASN A 440 -17.96 27.82 36.58
N SER A 441 -18.04 26.50 36.65
CA SER A 441 -17.43 25.60 35.66
C SER A 441 -18.44 24.56 35.19
N GLY A 442 -18.24 24.04 33.98
CA GLY A 442 -19.06 22.98 33.39
C GLY A 442 -18.25 22.11 32.45
N SER A 443 -18.77 20.94 32.12
CA SER A 443 -18.21 20.06 31.09
C SER A 443 -19.29 19.27 30.37
N ALA A 444 -19.00 18.91 29.12
CA ALA A 444 -19.81 18.03 28.30
C ALA A 444 -18.91 17.01 27.62
N THR A 445 -19.38 15.77 27.53
CA THR A 445 -18.65 14.66 26.89
C THR A 445 -19.51 14.01 25.83
N VAL A 446 -18.91 13.68 24.69
CA VAL A 446 -19.55 12.96 23.59
C VAL A 446 -18.61 11.89 23.05
N THR A 447 -19.17 10.74 22.70
CA THR A 447 -18.43 9.61 22.14
C THR A 447 -18.91 9.31 20.73
N VAL A 448 -18.00 9.30 19.76
CA VAL A 448 -18.25 8.96 18.36
C VAL A 448 -17.38 7.78 17.95
N GLU A 449 -17.66 7.17 16.81
CA GLU A 449 -16.94 6.02 16.28
C GLU A 449 -16.41 6.33 14.88
N ARG A 450 -15.13 6.06 14.60
CA ARG A 450 -14.59 6.05 13.23
C ARG A 450 -14.61 4.62 12.71
N LYS A 451 -15.31 4.41 11.60
CA LYS A 451 -15.30 3.15 10.86
C LYS A 451 -14.46 3.29 9.59
N PRO A 452 -13.63 2.29 9.27
CA PRO A 452 -12.89 2.29 8.01
C PRO A 452 -13.86 2.30 6.82
N THR A 453 -13.48 2.99 5.76
CA THR A 453 -14.15 2.95 4.47
C THR A 453 -14.02 1.56 3.83
N ILE A 454 -14.83 1.29 2.80
CA ILE A 454 -14.65 0.06 2.00
C ILE A 454 -13.23 -0.05 1.43
N LEU A 455 -12.55 1.06 1.14
CA LEU A 455 -11.17 1.05 0.62
C LEU A 455 -10.15 0.65 1.69
N GLU A 456 -10.43 0.86 2.97
CA GLU A 456 -9.55 0.52 4.10
C GLU A 456 -9.83 -0.87 4.68
N ALA A 457 -10.97 -1.45 4.29
CA ALA A 457 -11.41 -2.76 4.74
C ALA A 457 -10.34 -3.84 4.43
N PRO A 458 -10.09 -4.78 5.37
CA PRO A 458 -9.03 -5.79 5.22
C PRO A 458 -9.09 -6.59 3.91
N GLU A 459 -10.27 -6.90 3.39
CA GLU A 459 -10.49 -7.63 2.13
C GLU A 459 -10.10 -6.86 0.86
N ASN A 460 -9.79 -5.57 1.00
CA ASN A 460 -9.37 -4.67 -0.08
C ASN A 460 -7.90 -4.26 0.05
N ARG A 461 -7.21 -4.66 1.12
CA ARG A 461 -5.74 -4.55 1.24
C ARG A 461 -5.06 -5.59 0.36
N LEU A 462 -3.84 -5.30 -0.10
CA LEU A 462 -3.02 -6.28 -0.80
C LEU A 462 -2.84 -7.54 0.06
N THR A 463 -3.25 -8.70 -0.47
CA THR A 463 -3.03 -9.98 0.20
C THR A 463 -1.62 -10.49 -0.05
N VAL A 464 -0.84 -10.64 1.02
CA VAL A 464 0.56 -11.04 0.97
C VAL A 464 0.76 -12.36 1.70
N THR A 465 1.64 -13.21 1.18
CA THR A 465 2.24 -14.29 1.97
C THR A 465 3.76 -14.17 1.94
N SER A 466 4.40 -14.38 3.09
CA SER A 466 5.82 -14.68 3.15
C SER A 466 6.01 -16.19 2.94
N LEU A 467 7.09 -16.62 2.27
CA LEU A 467 7.38 -18.05 2.07
C LEU A 467 8.55 -18.55 2.91
N GLY A 468 9.51 -17.69 3.24
CA GLY A 468 10.68 -18.09 4.01
C GLY A 468 11.93 -17.32 3.65
N LEU A 469 13.03 -17.75 4.25
CA LEU A 469 14.38 -17.22 4.06
C LEU A 469 15.28 -18.33 3.50
N VAL A 470 15.99 -18.02 2.42
CA VAL A 470 17.06 -18.86 1.85
C VAL A 470 18.40 -18.37 2.37
N TRP A 471 19.26 -19.28 2.87
CA TRP A 471 20.58 -18.90 3.32
C TRP A 471 21.56 -18.83 2.14
N ALA A 472 22.34 -17.75 2.08
CA ALA A 472 23.32 -17.52 1.05
C ALA A 472 24.74 -17.57 1.63
N GLY A 473 25.58 -18.41 1.03
CA GLY A 473 27.00 -18.56 1.38
C GLY A 473 27.29 -19.84 2.16
N ASN A 474 28.56 -19.96 2.56
CA ASN A 474 29.10 -21.15 3.22
C ASN A 474 29.29 -20.96 4.73
N ALA A 475 28.99 -19.78 5.27
CA ALA A 475 29.12 -19.50 6.70
C ALA A 475 28.17 -20.39 7.53
N PRO A 476 28.62 -20.89 8.71
CA PRO A 476 27.80 -21.74 9.57
C PRO A 476 26.52 -21.01 10.03
N LYS A 477 25.39 -21.72 9.93
CA LYS A 477 24.06 -21.26 10.35
C LYS A 477 23.92 -21.42 11.86
N LEU A 478 23.38 -20.43 12.56
CA LEU A 478 22.96 -20.63 13.94
C LEU A 478 21.64 -21.40 13.97
N GLU A 479 21.54 -22.37 14.88
CA GLU A 479 20.31 -23.16 15.05
C GLU A 479 19.15 -22.25 15.51
N GLY A 480 18.00 -22.34 14.85
CA GLY A 480 16.80 -21.55 15.18
C GLY A 480 16.79 -20.08 14.69
N GLU A 481 17.92 -19.55 14.20
CA GLU A 481 18.01 -18.15 13.74
C GLU A 481 17.09 -17.89 12.55
N ARG A 482 16.96 -18.85 11.63
CA ARG A 482 16.09 -18.71 10.45
C ARG A 482 14.61 -18.62 10.83
N GLU A 483 14.17 -19.48 11.73
CA GLU A 483 12.79 -19.52 12.24
C GLU A 483 12.48 -18.22 12.99
N PHE A 484 13.39 -17.77 13.83
CA PHE A 484 13.29 -16.49 14.53
C PHE A 484 13.14 -15.30 13.58
N LEU A 485 14.03 -15.19 12.59
CA LEU A 485 14.01 -14.13 11.58
C LEU A 485 12.68 -14.11 10.81
N TYR A 486 12.20 -15.30 10.44
CA TYR A 486 10.95 -15.46 9.71
C TYR A 486 9.74 -15.04 10.54
N ASP A 487 9.64 -15.50 11.80
CA ASP A 487 8.52 -15.20 12.68
C ASP A 487 8.49 -13.71 13.06
N ARG A 488 9.65 -13.12 13.40
CA ARG A 488 9.75 -11.69 13.70
C ARG A 488 9.34 -10.85 12.48
N LEU A 489 9.82 -11.19 11.29
CA LEU A 489 9.46 -10.45 10.07
C LEU A 489 7.95 -10.43 9.83
N ASN A 490 7.26 -11.56 9.98
CA ASN A 490 5.81 -11.61 9.80
C ASN A 490 5.07 -10.82 10.88
N GLN A 491 5.51 -10.93 12.14
CA GLN A 491 4.94 -10.14 13.22
C GLN A 491 5.08 -8.64 12.92
N SER A 492 6.29 -8.18 12.64
CA SER A 492 6.57 -6.76 12.41
C SER A 492 5.85 -6.22 11.18
N MET A 493 5.72 -7.00 10.08
CA MET A 493 4.90 -6.58 8.93
C MET A 493 3.38 -6.58 9.23
N ALA A 494 2.89 -7.47 10.09
CA ALA A 494 1.50 -7.49 10.52
C ALA A 494 1.14 -6.28 11.40
N GLU A 495 2.04 -5.89 12.30
CA GLU A 495 1.90 -4.71 13.16
C GLU A 495 1.74 -3.40 12.36
N GLN A 496 2.30 -3.33 11.14
CA GLN A 496 2.13 -2.18 10.25
C GLN A 496 0.71 -2.05 9.65
N ASN A 497 -0.15 -3.05 9.81
CA ASN A 497 -1.54 -3.07 9.31
C ASN A 497 -1.70 -2.73 7.81
N ARG A 498 -0.64 -2.86 7.01
CA ARG A 498 -0.64 -2.50 5.59
C ARG A 498 -1.19 -3.60 4.69
N PHE A 499 -0.97 -4.86 5.05
CA PHE A 499 -1.30 -6.02 4.24
C PHE A 499 -2.41 -6.84 4.89
N ASN A 500 -3.09 -7.64 4.07
CA ASN A 500 -3.83 -8.79 4.54
C ASN A 500 -2.93 -10.04 4.41
N PHE A 501 -2.74 -10.81 5.47
CA PHE A 501 -1.88 -11.99 5.41
C PHE A 501 -2.68 -13.23 5.03
N ALA A 502 -2.25 -13.94 3.99
CA ALA A 502 -2.91 -15.17 3.57
C ALA A 502 -2.73 -16.27 4.64
N ASP A 503 -3.80 -17.03 4.90
CA ASP A 503 -3.75 -18.14 5.86
C ASP A 503 -2.89 -19.28 5.30
N ARG A 504 -1.77 -19.54 5.98
CA ARG A 504 -0.83 -20.62 5.65
C ARG A 504 -1.35 -22.01 5.99
N SER A 505 -2.42 -22.14 6.79
CA SER A 505 -3.03 -23.44 7.09
C SER A 505 -3.54 -24.16 5.83
N LEU A 506 -3.78 -23.40 4.76
CA LEU A 506 -4.24 -23.88 3.45
C LEU A 506 -3.08 -24.21 2.49
N MET A 507 -1.82 -24.01 2.88
CA MET A 507 -0.65 -24.28 2.03
C MET A 507 -0.10 -25.70 2.28
N PRO A 508 0.02 -26.55 1.24
CA PRO A 508 0.25 -27.97 1.47
C PRO A 508 1.62 -28.39 2.04
N GLN A 509 2.69 -27.57 2.05
CA GLN A 509 4.02 -27.99 2.55
C GLN A 509 4.87 -26.81 3.04
N ILE A 510 5.75 -27.06 4.03
CA ILE A 510 6.92 -26.20 4.28
C ILE A 510 7.84 -26.36 3.07
N LEU A 511 7.98 -25.29 2.27
CA LEU A 511 8.93 -25.30 1.16
C LEU A 511 10.34 -25.43 1.73
N ASP A 512 11.10 -26.38 1.21
CA ASP A 512 12.50 -26.49 1.58
C ASP A 512 13.34 -25.39 0.91
N GLU A 513 14.59 -25.26 1.36
CA GLU A 513 15.51 -24.23 0.86
C GLU A 513 15.83 -24.41 -0.64
N GLN A 514 15.78 -25.64 -1.17
CA GLN A 514 16.03 -25.91 -2.58
C GLN A 514 14.88 -25.41 -3.46
N GLN A 515 13.64 -25.65 -3.02
CA GLN A 515 12.43 -25.18 -3.69
C GLN A 515 12.37 -23.65 -3.71
N LEU A 516 12.64 -22.99 -2.58
CA LEU A 516 12.69 -21.53 -2.50
C LEU A 516 13.80 -20.93 -3.38
N SER A 517 14.96 -21.58 -3.43
CA SER A 517 16.08 -21.15 -4.28
C SER A 517 15.75 -21.27 -5.77
N ALA A 518 15.05 -22.35 -6.18
CA ALA A 518 14.60 -22.53 -7.56
C ALA A 518 13.59 -21.45 -8.00
N VAL A 519 12.70 -21.06 -7.08
CA VAL A 519 11.72 -19.97 -7.26
C VAL A 519 12.42 -18.62 -7.42
N LEU A 520 13.38 -18.31 -6.54
CA LEU A 520 14.16 -17.09 -6.68
C LEU A 520 14.94 -17.06 -8.00
N GLY A 521 15.41 -18.21 -8.49
CA GLY A 521 16.26 -18.33 -9.67
C GLY A 521 15.55 -18.24 -11.03
N SER A 522 14.23 -18.41 -11.12
CA SER A 522 13.52 -18.43 -12.42
C SER A 522 12.10 -17.89 -12.36
N ARG A 523 11.66 -17.18 -13.41
CA ARG A 523 10.29 -16.67 -13.51
C ARG A 523 9.26 -17.80 -13.58
N GLU A 524 9.57 -18.88 -14.30
CA GLU A 524 8.72 -20.06 -14.39
C GLU A 524 8.52 -20.70 -13.01
N GLY A 525 9.58 -20.89 -12.24
CA GLY A 525 9.49 -21.39 -10.86
C GLY A 525 8.63 -20.51 -9.95
N ARG A 526 8.64 -19.19 -10.15
CA ARG A 526 7.74 -18.26 -9.44
C ARG A 526 6.29 -18.51 -9.83
N LEU A 527 5.98 -18.53 -11.12
CA LEU A 527 4.60 -18.73 -11.60
C LEU A 527 4.01 -20.07 -11.15
N THR A 528 4.79 -21.15 -11.20
CA THR A 528 4.33 -22.47 -10.74
C THR A 528 3.99 -22.46 -9.26
N LEU A 529 4.80 -21.79 -8.43
CA LEU A 529 4.55 -21.71 -7.00
C LEU A 529 3.42 -20.74 -6.64
N THR A 530 3.31 -19.64 -7.36
CA THR A 530 2.28 -18.63 -7.09
C THR A 530 0.88 -19.08 -7.51
N GLN A 531 0.75 -19.99 -8.48
CA GLN A 531 -0.52 -20.59 -8.90
C GLN A 531 -1.27 -21.34 -7.78
N VAL A 532 -0.54 -21.86 -6.80
CA VAL A 532 -1.10 -22.60 -5.66
C VAL A 532 -1.19 -21.76 -4.38
N THR A 533 -0.83 -20.48 -4.44
CA THR A 533 -0.76 -19.59 -3.28
C THR A 533 -2.03 -18.72 -3.22
N PRO A 534 -2.79 -18.70 -2.10
CA PRO A 534 -3.97 -17.84 -1.93
C PRO A 534 -3.59 -16.39 -1.60
N ALA A 535 -2.64 -15.82 -2.33
CA ALA A 535 -2.14 -14.46 -2.14
C ALA A 535 -1.99 -13.72 -3.48
N GLU A 536 -1.98 -12.39 -3.42
CA GLU A 536 -1.76 -11.51 -4.56
C GLU A 536 -0.26 -11.19 -4.75
N ALA A 537 0.50 -11.21 -3.65
CA ALA A 537 1.94 -11.10 -3.65
C ALA A 537 2.60 -12.14 -2.74
N VAL A 538 3.78 -12.59 -3.17
CA VAL A 538 4.62 -13.54 -2.45
C VAL A 538 5.94 -12.85 -2.10
N VAL A 539 6.34 -12.91 -0.83
CA VAL A 539 7.61 -12.36 -0.35
C VAL A 539 8.57 -13.49 0.01
N ILE A 540 9.79 -13.43 -0.51
CA ILE A 540 10.85 -14.42 -0.26
C ILE A 540 12.12 -13.68 0.15
N GLY A 541 12.76 -14.14 1.22
CA GLY A 541 13.99 -13.56 1.73
C GLY A 541 15.23 -14.35 1.37
N ARG A 542 16.37 -13.66 1.33
CA ARG A 542 17.71 -14.22 1.30
C ARG A 542 18.52 -13.64 2.45
N ALA A 543 19.09 -14.50 3.29
CA ALA A 543 19.92 -14.09 4.42
C ALA A 543 21.38 -14.53 4.22
N ARG A 544 22.33 -13.67 4.59
CA ARG A 544 23.77 -13.95 4.55
C ARG A 544 24.39 -13.46 5.86
N ARG A 545 25.15 -14.33 6.51
CA ARG A 545 25.84 -14.02 7.77
C ARG A 545 27.34 -13.91 7.58
N ASP A 546 27.91 -12.85 8.13
CA ASP A 546 29.34 -12.66 8.33
C ASP A 546 29.67 -12.85 9.82
N PRO A 547 30.94 -12.74 10.25
CA PRO A 547 31.30 -12.98 11.65
C PRO A 547 30.54 -12.14 12.69
N THR A 548 30.12 -10.92 12.36
CA THR A 548 29.47 -9.98 13.29
C THR A 548 28.25 -9.28 12.67
N SER A 549 27.86 -9.64 11.46
CA SER A 549 26.79 -8.95 10.72
C SER A 549 25.90 -9.90 9.96
N LEU A 550 24.67 -9.47 9.73
CA LEU A 550 23.68 -10.16 8.91
C LEU A 550 23.21 -9.20 7.81
N GLU A 551 23.15 -9.70 6.58
CA GLU A 551 22.46 -9.08 5.46
C GLU A 551 21.18 -9.88 5.18
N VAL A 552 20.05 -9.21 5.06
CA VAL A 552 18.78 -9.82 4.64
C VAL A 552 18.21 -9.02 3.48
N VAL A 553 17.86 -9.71 2.39
CA VAL A 553 17.26 -9.14 1.19
C VAL A 553 15.91 -9.81 0.96
N MET A 554 14.84 -9.04 0.97
CA MET A 554 13.49 -9.48 0.64
C MET A 554 13.14 -9.08 -0.79
N GLU A 555 12.56 -10.02 -1.54
CA GLU A 555 11.95 -9.75 -2.84
C GLU A 555 10.48 -10.15 -2.81
N ALA A 556 9.62 -9.27 -3.28
CA ALA A 556 8.21 -9.52 -3.47
C ALA A 556 7.89 -9.74 -4.96
N PHE A 557 7.03 -10.71 -5.23
CA PHE A 557 6.61 -11.09 -6.59
C PHE A 557 5.09 -11.08 -6.72
N SER A 558 4.58 -10.59 -7.86
CA SER A 558 3.16 -10.70 -8.22
C SER A 558 2.82 -12.17 -8.52
N THR A 559 1.74 -12.67 -7.93
CA THR A 559 1.32 -14.05 -8.15
C THR A 559 0.72 -14.28 -9.54
N GLU A 560 0.24 -13.22 -10.19
CA GLU A 560 -0.33 -13.27 -11.55
C GLU A 560 0.72 -13.30 -12.65
N THR A 561 1.88 -12.66 -12.42
CA THR A 561 2.87 -12.41 -13.49
C THR A 561 4.26 -12.96 -13.22
N GLY A 562 4.57 -13.30 -11.96
CA GLY A 562 5.89 -13.72 -11.49
C GLY A 562 6.95 -12.60 -11.53
N LEU A 563 6.55 -11.36 -11.83
CA LEU A 563 7.43 -10.19 -11.86
C LEU A 563 7.73 -9.73 -10.43
N SER A 564 8.95 -9.19 -10.24
CA SER A 564 9.33 -8.55 -8.97
C SER A 564 8.65 -7.19 -8.87
N ILE A 565 7.90 -6.99 -7.79
CA ILE A 565 7.09 -5.79 -7.54
C ILE A 565 7.60 -4.96 -6.36
N ALA A 566 8.52 -5.50 -5.57
CA ALA A 566 9.27 -4.78 -4.53
C ALA A 566 10.57 -5.52 -4.19
N ARG A 567 11.56 -4.77 -3.70
CA ARG A 567 12.78 -5.32 -3.12
C ARG A 567 13.24 -4.40 -1.99
N ALA A 568 13.45 -4.97 -0.81
CA ALA A 568 14.00 -4.27 0.35
C ALA A 568 15.18 -5.07 0.89
N ASP A 569 16.19 -4.38 1.42
CA ASP A 569 17.34 -5.02 2.05
C ASP A 569 17.74 -4.29 3.33
N VAL A 570 18.37 -5.02 4.24
CA VAL A 570 18.99 -4.50 5.47
C VAL A 570 20.33 -5.20 5.69
N ALA A 571 21.26 -4.49 6.32
CA ALA A 571 22.49 -5.08 6.82
C ALA A 571 22.92 -4.38 8.10
N GLY A 572 23.27 -5.16 9.12
CA GLY A 572 23.55 -4.64 10.45
C GLY A 572 24.30 -5.64 11.31
N ARG A 573 24.60 -5.22 12.56
CA ARG A 573 25.10 -6.14 13.58
C ARG A 573 24.01 -7.16 13.93
N ALA A 574 24.44 -8.36 14.29
CA ALA A 574 23.56 -9.47 14.64
C ALA A 574 24.22 -10.35 15.71
N ASP A 575 24.87 -9.71 16.69
CA ASP A 575 25.54 -10.39 17.79
C ASP A 575 24.57 -10.71 18.93
N THR A 576 23.54 -9.88 19.11
CA THR A 576 22.48 -10.07 20.13
C THR A 576 21.10 -10.22 19.51
N VAL A 577 20.15 -10.72 20.29
CA VAL A 577 18.75 -10.88 19.88
C VAL A 577 18.11 -9.51 19.64
N GLU A 578 18.41 -8.51 20.47
CA GLU A 578 17.89 -7.16 20.33
C GLU A 578 18.37 -6.49 19.03
N GLU A 579 19.65 -6.65 18.68
CA GLU A 579 20.19 -6.16 17.39
C GLU A 579 19.49 -6.84 16.21
N LEU A 580 19.24 -8.14 16.31
CA LEU A 580 18.54 -8.92 15.29
C LEU A 580 17.08 -8.48 15.15
N GLN A 581 16.37 -8.22 16.26
CA GLN A 581 15.00 -7.72 16.25
C GLN A 581 14.92 -6.37 15.56
N GLN A 582 15.75 -5.41 15.96
CA GLN A 582 15.77 -4.07 15.36
C GLN A 582 16.04 -4.16 13.85
N LEU A 583 17.00 -4.98 13.43
CA LEU A 583 17.35 -5.14 12.02
C LEU A 583 16.17 -5.66 11.19
N ILE A 584 15.35 -6.56 11.75
CA ILE A 584 14.18 -7.12 11.07
C ILE A 584 12.96 -6.21 11.14
N ASP A 585 12.83 -5.39 12.18
CA ASP A 585 11.80 -4.35 12.25
C ASP A 585 12.05 -3.28 11.19
N ASP A 586 13.30 -2.84 11.03
CA ASP A 586 13.71 -1.93 9.96
C ASP A 586 13.43 -2.53 8.58
N LEU A 587 13.70 -3.83 8.41
CA LEU A 587 13.40 -4.55 7.16
C LEU A 587 11.89 -4.59 6.88
N ALA A 588 11.07 -4.90 7.89
CA ALA A 588 9.62 -4.95 7.76
C ALA A 588 9.06 -3.58 7.36
N LEU A 589 9.55 -2.51 7.98
CA LEU A 589 9.17 -1.14 7.64
C LEU A 589 9.56 -0.81 6.20
N ARG A 590 10.80 -1.10 5.77
CA ARG A 590 11.25 -0.89 4.39
C ARG A 590 10.41 -1.69 3.39
N VAL A 591 10.05 -2.94 3.70
CA VAL A 591 9.15 -3.73 2.85
C VAL A 591 7.78 -3.05 2.73
N VAL A 592 7.21 -2.55 3.82
CA VAL A 592 5.91 -1.85 3.81
C VAL A 592 5.97 -0.55 3.00
N GLN A 593 7.06 0.21 3.13
CA GLN A 593 7.29 1.46 2.39
C GLN A 593 7.39 1.25 0.87
N GLU A 594 7.78 0.06 0.41
CA GLU A 594 7.78 -0.30 -1.01
C GLU A 594 6.37 -0.45 -1.62
N PHE A 595 5.33 -0.49 -0.78
CA PHE A 595 3.91 -0.60 -1.17
C PHE A 595 3.08 0.57 -0.60
N PRO A 596 3.32 1.84 -0.98
CA PRO A 596 2.48 2.94 -0.52
C PRO A 596 1.05 2.82 -1.06
N ARG A 597 0.09 3.44 -0.35
CA ARG A 597 -1.27 3.65 -0.84
C ARG A 597 -1.32 4.96 -1.62
N ALA A 598 -1.03 4.89 -2.91
CA ALA A 598 -1.09 6.03 -3.82
C ALA A 598 -2.47 6.13 -4.44
N GLN A 599 -3.06 7.32 -4.40
CA GLN A 599 -4.36 7.62 -5.02
C GLN A 599 -4.16 8.50 -6.25
N GLY A 600 -4.94 8.22 -7.29
CA GLY A 600 -4.97 8.97 -8.54
C GLY A 600 -6.34 8.90 -9.20
N GLU A 601 -6.40 9.30 -10.46
CA GLU A 601 -7.63 9.34 -11.25
C GLU A 601 -7.47 8.51 -12.54
N VAL A 602 -8.57 8.02 -13.08
CA VAL A 602 -8.67 7.43 -14.41
C VAL A 602 -8.73 8.56 -15.42
N GLU A 603 -7.69 8.71 -16.24
CA GLU A 603 -7.63 9.75 -17.27
C GLU A 603 -8.33 9.33 -18.56
N ASP A 604 -8.14 8.07 -18.95
CA ASP A 604 -8.58 7.56 -20.25
C ASP A 604 -8.86 6.06 -20.18
N ILE A 605 -9.68 5.60 -21.12
CA ILE A 605 -10.07 4.21 -21.25
C ILE A 605 -9.60 3.67 -22.58
N ARG A 606 -8.80 2.61 -22.54
CA ARG A 606 -8.25 1.95 -23.72
C ARG A 606 -8.96 0.61 -23.92
N GLY A 607 -9.63 0.49 -25.07
CA GLY A 607 -10.44 -0.68 -25.40
C GLY A 607 -11.93 -0.38 -25.59
N ARG A 608 -12.28 0.77 -26.17
CA ARG A 608 -13.64 1.01 -26.66
C ARG A 608 -13.86 0.11 -27.87
N LEU A 609 -14.52 -1.04 -27.70
CA LEU A 609 -15.20 -1.71 -28.79
C LEU A 609 -16.21 -0.69 -29.35
N SER A 610 -15.93 -0.23 -30.57
CA SER A 610 -16.87 0.50 -31.40
C SER A 610 -18.18 -0.27 -31.49
N ASP A 611 -19.29 0.46 -31.38
CA ASP A 611 -20.65 0.10 -31.78
C ASP A 611 -20.82 -1.31 -32.36
N ALA A 612 -21.46 -2.19 -31.58
CA ALA A 612 -22.28 -3.30 -32.06
C ALA A 612 -21.77 -4.08 -33.29
N SER A 613 -20.47 -4.31 -33.42
CA SER A 613 -19.92 -5.28 -34.35
C SER A 613 -19.44 -6.48 -33.54
N TYR A 614 -20.20 -7.58 -33.59
CA TYR A 614 -19.70 -8.88 -33.19
C TYR A 614 -18.37 -9.11 -33.92
N SER A 615 -17.26 -9.02 -33.18
CA SER A 615 -15.96 -9.42 -33.69
C SER A 615 -16.03 -10.92 -33.95
N SER A 616 -15.78 -11.35 -35.19
CA SER A 616 -15.67 -12.75 -35.57
C SER A 616 -14.42 -13.37 -34.92
N VAL A 617 -14.49 -13.64 -33.62
CA VAL A 617 -13.46 -14.34 -32.88
C VAL A 617 -13.54 -15.82 -33.25
N SER A 618 -12.43 -16.41 -33.71
CA SER A 618 -12.33 -17.86 -33.90
C SER A 618 -12.75 -18.58 -32.61
N PRO A 619 -13.73 -19.51 -32.67
CA PRO A 619 -14.24 -20.19 -31.49
C PRO A 619 -13.12 -21.00 -30.82
N VAL A 620 -13.09 -20.97 -29.48
CA VAL A 620 -12.23 -21.81 -28.65
C VAL A 620 -12.93 -23.15 -28.42
N ILE A 621 -12.25 -24.24 -28.79
CA ILE A 621 -12.81 -25.58 -28.79
C ILE A 621 -12.12 -26.43 -27.72
N ALA A 622 -12.92 -27.09 -26.90
CA ALA A 622 -12.47 -28.16 -26.02
C ALA A 622 -13.00 -29.50 -26.54
N ILE A 623 -12.09 -30.45 -26.76
CA ILE A 623 -12.42 -31.80 -27.23
C ILE A 623 -12.36 -32.73 -26.03
N VAL A 624 -13.52 -33.14 -25.56
CA VAL A 624 -13.66 -33.91 -24.31
C VAL A 624 -13.14 -35.34 -24.49
N GLY A 625 -13.25 -35.89 -25.70
CA GLY A 625 -12.75 -37.20 -26.08
C GLY A 625 -13.75 -38.00 -26.91
N PHE A 626 -13.30 -39.12 -27.49
CA PHE A 626 -14.14 -40.09 -28.20
C PHE A 626 -14.37 -41.32 -27.34
N SER A 627 -15.63 -41.71 -27.16
CA SER A 627 -15.99 -42.94 -26.44
C SER A 627 -16.52 -44.01 -27.41
N ALA A 628 -16.07 -45.25 -27.24
CA ALA A 628 -16.63 -46.38 -27.96
C ALA A 628 -17.95 -46.82 -27.31
N ALA A 629 -19.05 -46.74 -28.05
CA ALA A 629 -20.36 -47.11 -27.57
C ALA A 629 -20.54 -48.65 -27.50
N ASN A 630 -19.69 -49.41 -28.18
CA ASN A 630 -19.63 -50.87 -28.12
C ASN A 630 -18.19 -51.40 -27.97
N SER A 631 -18.03 -52.58 -27.35
CA SER A 631 -16.74 -53.15 -26.95
C SER A 631 -15.91 -53.77 -28.09
N GLU A 632 -16.27 -53.53 -29.36
CA GLU A 632 -15.60 -54.14 -30.52
C GLU A 632 -14.39 -53.33 -31.02
N LEU A 633 -14.23 -52.08 -30.56
CA LEU A 633 -13.06 -51.23 -30.81
C LEU A 633 -12.17 -51.21 -29.57
N THR A 634 -10.85 -51.30 -29.78
CA THR A 634 -9.89 -51.11 -28.69
C THR A 634 -9.70 -49.62 -28.38
N GLU A 635 -9.31 -49.29 -27.15
CA GLU A 635 -8.99 -47.90 -26.76
C GLU A 635 -7.89 -47.31 -27.65
N ALA A 636 -6.87 -48.10 -28.01
CA ALA A 636 -5.82 -47.66 -28.94
C ALA A 636 -6.39 -47.31 -30.33
N GLN A 637 -7.40 -48.03 -30.81
CA GLN A 637 -8.07 -47.72 -32.08
C GLN A 637 -8.91 -46.44 -31.99
N ALA A 638 -9.59 -46.22 -30.86
CA ALA A 638 -10.32 -44.99 -30.60
C ALA A 638 -9.37 -43.77 -30.52
N GLU A 639 -8.22 -43.95 -29.88
CA GLU A 639 -7.18 -42.91 -29.76
C GLU A 639 -6.60 -42.53 -31.13
N VAL A 640 -6.36 -43.50 -32.02
CA VAL A 640 -5.91 -43.22 -33.40
C VAL A 640 -6.91 -42.33 -34.15
N ILE A 641 -8.22 -42.55 -33.98
CA ILE A 641 -9.26 -41.72 -34.61
C ILE A 641 -9.25 -40.32 -34.00
N GLN A 642 -9.20 -40.22 -32.67
CA GLN A 642 -9.18 -38.94 -31.96
C GLN A 642 -7.96 -38.11 -32.32
N ASP A 643 -6.77 -38.70 -32.33
CA ASP A 643 -5.52 -38.00 -32.64
C ASP A 643 -5.53 -37.48 -34.09
N GLU A 644 -6.01 -38.27 -35.04
CA GLU A 644 -6.11 -37.82 -36.44
C GLU A 644 -7.18 -36.74 -36.63
N PHE A 645 -8.30 -36.83 -35.92
CA PHE A 645 -9.34 -35.80 -35.89
C PHE A 645 -8.81 -34.48 -35.32
N GLU A 646 -8.14 -34.52 -34.16
CA GLU A 646 -7.53 -33.35 -33.53
C GLU A 646 -6.44 -32.74 -34.43
N ARG A 647 -5.57 -33.58 -35.00
CA ARG A 647 -4.51 -33.16 -35.92
C ARG A 647 -5.10 -32.46 -37.15
N SER A 648 -6.14 -33.05 -37.75
CA SER A 648 -6.80 -32.48 -38.93
C SER A 648 -7.47 -31.15 -38.63
N LEU A 649 -8.14 -31.02 -37.46
CA LEU A 649 -8.74 -29.76 -37.01
C LEU A 649 -7.69 -28.68 -36.71
N ARG A 650 -6.57 -29.02 -36.06
CA ARG A 650 -5.50 -28.06 -35.72
C ARG A 650 -4.79 -27.50 -36.95
N ASN A 651 -4.64 -28.32 -38.00
CA ASN A 651 -4.01 -27.89 -39.26
C ASN A 651 -4.83 -26.85 -40.04
N SER A 652 -6.09 -26.60 -39.65
CA SER A 652 -6.96 -25.66 -40.36
C SER A 652 -6.71 -24.17 -40.09
N ASN A 653 -5.87 -23.81 -39.11
CA ASN A 653 -5.55 -22.44 -38.66
C ASN A 653 -6.74 -21.51 -38.31
N THR A 654 -7.99 -21.95 -38.45
CA THR A 654 -9.20 -21.13 -38.24
C THR A 654 -9.80 -21.26 -36.83
N LEU A 655 -9.34 -22.21 -36.03
CA LEU A 655 -9.92 -22.60 -34.74
C LEU A 655 -8.88 -22.54 -33.62
N LYS A 656 -9.28 -22.13 -32.42
CA LYS A 656 -8.44 -22.16 -31.20
C LYS A 656 -8.81 -23.38 -30.36
N PHE A 657 -7.85 -23.97 -29.66
CA PHE A 657 -8.07 -25.20 -28.89
C PHE A 657 -7.56 -25.06 -27.46
N VAL A 658 -8.31 -25.62 -26.51
CA VAL A 658 -7.84 -25.83 -25.14
C VAL A 658 -6.72 -26.88 -25.15
N ASN A 659 -5.70 -26.68 -24.31
CA ASN A 659 -4.59 -27.62 -24.19
C ASN A 659 -5.09 -28.94 -23.53
N ARG A 660 -4.80 -30.08 -24.16
CA ARG A 660 -5.27 -31.42 -23.76
C ARG A 660 -4.76 -31.82 -22.37
N GLU A 661 -3.51 -31.50 -22.01
CA GLU A 661 -2.95 -31.83 -20.69
C GLU A 661 -3.57 -30.98 -19.59
N VAL A 662 -3.76 -29.67 -19.85
CA VAL A 662 -4.42 -28.75 -18.91
C VAL A 662 -5.86 -29.17 -18.67
N MET A 663 -6.58 -29.53 -19.73
CA MET A 663 -7.95 -30.01 -19.65
C MET A 663 -8.05 -31.35 -18.90
N ALA A 664 -7.16 -32.32 -19.18
CA ALA A 664 -7.16 -33.61 -18.51
C ALA A 664 -6.93 -33.47 -16.99
N ASN A 665 -6.02 -32.58 -16.58
CA ASN A 665 -5.79 -32.28 -15.17
C ASN A 665 -7.01 -31.64 -14.52
N LEU A 666 -7.60 -30.62 -15.16
CA LEU A 666 -8.79 -29.92 -14.65
C LEU A 666 -10.03 -30.82 -14.53
N LEU A 667 -10.26 -31.69 -15.51
CA LEU A 667 -11.39 -32.64 -15.50
C LEU A 667 -11.23 -33.71 -14.43
N THR A 668 -10.00 -34.13 -14.15
CA THR A 668 -9.68 -35.12 -13.11
C THR A 668 -9.81 -34.50 -11.71
N GLU A 669 -9.29 -33.28 -11.52
CA GLU A 669 -9.28 -32.57 -10.24
C GLU A 669 -10.69 -32.20 -9.76
N GLN A 670 -11.59 -31.85 -10.69
CA GLN A 670 -12.97 -31.49 -10.37
C GLN A 670 -13.94 -32.68 -10.33
N GLN A 671 -13.46 -33.93 -10.48
CA GLN A 671 -14.29 -35.14 -10.65
C GLN A 671 -15.32 -35.03 -11.80
N LEU A 672 -15.07 -34.14 -12.77
CA LEU A 672 -16.00 -33.85 -13.85
C LEU A 672 -15.96 -34.93 -14.93
N SER A 673 -14.91 -35.76 -14.99
CA SER A 673 -14.76 -36.84 -15.98
C SER A 673 -15.92 -37.85 -15.99
N GLU A 674 -16.51 -38.16 -14.84
CA GLU A 674 -17.67 -39.05 -14.72
C GLU A 674 -19.02 -38.33 -14.93
N ALA A 675 -19.04 -37.00 -14.85
CA ALA A 675 -20.26 -36.18 -14.82
C ALA A 675 -20.68 -35.59 -16.19
N LEU A 676 -19.87 -35.76 -17.25
CA LEU A 676 -20.05 -35.22 -18.61
C LEU A 676 -21.32 -35.69 -19.37
N GLY A 677 -22.23 -36.38 -18.68
CA GLY A 677 -23.55 -36.77 -19.16
C GLY A 677 -24.68 -35.78 -18.84
N SER A 678 -24.48 -34.82 -17.92
CA SER A 678 -25.53 -33.86 -17.52
C SER A 678 -25.32 -32.46 -18.13
N ARG A 679 -26.41 -31.71 -18.32
CA ARG A 679 -26.38 -30.34 -18.86
C ARG A 679 -25.57 -29.39 -17.98
N ASP A 680 -25.73 -29.49 -16.66
CA ASP A 680 -25.05 -28.63 -15.69
C ASP A 680 -23.54 -28.89 -15.63
N ALA A 681 -23.12 -30.16 -15.76
CA ALA A 681 -21.71 -30.52 -15.83
C ALA A 681 -21.06 -29.97 -17.09
N LEU A 682 -21.73 -30.04 -18.26
CA LEU A 682 -21.21 -29.47 -19.51
C LEU A 682 -21.06 -27.94 -19.45
N LEU A 683 -21.99 -27.24 -18.81
CA LEU A 683 -21.88 -25.79 -18.56
C LEU A 683 -20.72 -25.45 -17.63
N ALA A 684 -20.58 -26.18 -16.52
CA ALA A 684 -19.48 -25.99 -15.58
C ALA A 684 -18.14 -26.25 -16.26
N THR A 685 -18.00 -27.37 -16.98
CA THR A 685 -16.81 -27.71 -17.77
C THR A 685 -16.50 -26.65 -18.82
N GLY A 686 -17.49 -26.16 -19.57
CA GLY A 686 -17.30 -25.11 -20.57
C GLY A 686 -16.77 -23.81 -19.97
N LYS A 687 -17.31 -23.39 -18.81
CA LYS A 687 -16.84 -22.21 -18.06
C LYS A 687 -15.43 -22.40 -17.51
N THR A 688 -15.15 -23.54 -16.87
CA THR A 688 -13.85 -23.85 -16.28
C THR A 688 -12.74 -23.90 -17.33
N LEU A 689 -13.04 -24.43 -18.52
CA LEU A 689 -12.08 -24.52 -19.62
C LEU A 689 -12.03 -23.26 -20.50
N ALA A 690 -12.88 -22.26 -20.23
CA ALA A 690 -13.08 -21.08 -21.06
C ALA A 690 -13.29 -21.40 -22.56
N ALA A 691 -13.95 -22.52 -22.85
CA ALA A 691 -14.23 -22.97 -24.21
C ALA A 691 -15.57 -22.39 -24.70
N ASP A 692 -15.66 -22.03 -25.97
CA ASP A 692 -16.90 -21.58 -26.62
C ASP A 692 -17.70 -22.80 -27.14
N VAL A 693 -17.02 -23.88 -27.54
CA VAL A 693 -17.64 -25.12 -28.02
C VAL A 693 -16.99 -26.34 -27.36
N LEU A 694 -17.83 -27.25 -26.86
CA LEU A 694 -17.42 -28.59 -26.43
C LEU A 694 -17.70 -29.60 -27.53
N ILE A 695 -16.72 -30.44 -27.86
CA ILE A 695 -16.87 -31.54 -28.80
C ILE A 695 -16.78 -32.87 -28.05
N ARG A 696 -17.82 -33.68 -28.21
CA ARG A 696 -17.89 -35.05 -27.68
C ARG A 696 -18.02 -36.03 -28.84
N GLY A 697 -17.13 -37.01 -28.87
CA GLY A 697 -17.11 -38.04 -29.90
C GLY A 697 -17.76 -39.36 -29.45
N GLN A 698 -18.50 -40.02 -30.33
CA GLN A 698 -18.96 -41.40 -30.14
C GLN A 698 -18.56 -42.28 -31.32
N LEU A 699 -18.13 -43.49 -31.02
CA LEU A 699 -17.69 -44.49 -32.00
C LEU A 699 -18.62 -45.70 -31.96
N PHE A 700 -19.04 -46.18 -33.13
CA PHE A 700 -19.89 -47.35 -33.26
C PHE A 700 -19.43 -48.22 -34.43
N LEU A 701 -19.03 -49.46 -34.15
CA LEU A 701 -18.68 -50.44 -35.18
C LEU A 701 -19.85 -51.40 -35.42
N ARG A 702 -20.29 -51.56 -36.66
CA ARG A 702 -21.31 -52.56 -37.03
C ARG A 702 -20.99 -53.19 -38.37
N ALA A 703 -20.93 -54.51 -38.42
CA ALA A 703 -20.75 -55.28 -39.67
C ALA A 703 -19.54 -54.81 -40.51
N LYS A 704 -18.41 -54.49 -39.84
CA LYS A 704 -17.18 -53.92 -40.44
C LYS A 704 -17.33 -52.52 -41.04
N GLU A 705 -18.34 -51.77 -40.64
CA GLU A 705 -18.46 -50.34 -40.93
C GLU A 705 -18.36 -49.56 -39.63
N LEU A 706 -17.40 -48.64 -39.58
CA LEU A 706 -17.16 -47.76 -38.44
C LEU A 706 -17.90 -46.45 -38.68
N LEU A 707 -18.84 -46.15 -37.79
CA LEU A 707 -19.52 -44.86 -37.71
C LEU A 707 -18.91 -44.05 -36.56
N VAL A 708 -18.48 -42.84 -36.87
CA VAL A 708 -17.95 -41.89 -35.90
C VAL A 708 -18.84 -40.66 -35.92
N SER A 709 -19.33 -40.26 -34.76
CA SER A 709 -20.09 -39.02 -34.59
C SER A 709 -19.39 -38.07 -33.64
N ALA A 710 -19.51 -36.77 -33.91
CA ALA A 710 -19.07 -35.69 -33.05
C ALA A 710 -20.26 -34.76 -32.78
N GLU A 711 -20.58 -34.59 -31.51
CA GLU A 711 -21.59 -33.65 -31.04
C GLU A 711 -20.91 -32.36 -30.59
N LEU A 712 -21.29 -31.24 -31.21
CA LEU A 712 -20.79 -29.91 -30.90
C LEU A 712 -21.81 -29.21 -30.01
N ILE A 713 -21.38 -28.74 -28.85
CA ILE A 713 -22.25 -28.16 -27.82
C ILE A 713 -21.77 -26.73 -27.54
N ASP A 714 -22.67 -25.76 -27.66
CA ASP A 714 -22.41 -24.37 -27.28
C ASP A 714 -22.35 -24.26 -25.75
N THR A 715 -21.22 -23.81 -25.22
CA THR A 715 -21.01 -23.73 -23.76
C THR A 715 -21.78 -22.60 -23.11
N ALA A 716 -22.24 -21.60 -23.86
CA ALA A 716 -23.04 -20.51 -23.34
C ALA A 716 -24.50 -20.92 -23.14
N THR A 717 -25.04 -21.75 -24.04
CA THR A 717 -26.45 -22.16 -24.04
C THR A 717 -26.68 -23.61 -23.58
N SER A 718 -25.63 -24.43 -23.56
CA SER A 718 -25.68 -25.90 -23.46
C SER A 718 -26.50 -26.60 -24.54
N GLU A 719 -26.79 -25.92 -25.65
CA GLU A 719 -27.52 -26.52 -26.76
C GLU A 719 -26.55 -27.16 -27.75
N THR A 720 -26.95 -28.29 -28.34
CA THR A 720 -26.19 -28.92 -29.43
C THR A 720 -26.25 -28.02 -30.65
N ILE A 721 -25.10 -27.48 -31.06
CA ILE A 721 -24.93 -26.66 -32.27
C ILE A 721 -25.24 -27.53 -33.50
N LYS A 722 -24.57 -28.68 -33.57
CA LYS A 722 -24.74 -29.68 -34.64
C LYS A 722 -24.15 -31.01 -34.20
N ARG A 723 -24.70 -32.10 -34.74
CA ARG A 723 -24.06 -33.42 -34.74
C ARG A 723 -23.50 -33.70 -36.12
N SER A 724 -22.22 -34.01 -36.20
CA SER A 724 -21.52 -34.35 -37.44
C SER A 724 -21.15 -35.83 -37.39
N GLU A 725 -21.28 -36.53 -38.52
CA GLU A 725 -21.05 -37.98 -38.58
C GLU A 725 -20.22 -38.32 -39.81
N ALA A 726 -19.36 -39.32 -39.68
CA ALA A 726 -18.57 -39.88 -40.77
C ALA A 726 -18.51 -41.40 -40.64
N ASN A 727 -18.61 -42.10 -41.77
CA ASN A 727 -18.51 -43.55 -41.82
C ASN A 727 -17.38 -44.00 -42.75
N ALA A 728 -16.78 -45.14 -42.41
CA ALA A 728 -15.80 -45.82 -43.25
C ALA A 728 -15.87 -47.35 -43.06
N PRO A 729 -15.53 -48.15 -44.08
CA PRO A 729 -15.26 -49.57 -43.87
C PRO A 729 -14.08 -49.72 -42.91
N PHE A 730 -14.13 -50.67 -41.99
CA PHE A 730 -13.07 -50.95 -41.03
C PHE A 730 -12.33 -52.22 -41.44
N ALA A 731 -11.25 -52.04 -42.21
CA ALA A 731 -10.37 -53.12 -42.66
C ALA A 731 -8.89 -52.89 -42.28
N SER A 732 -8.45 -51.63 -42.11
CA SER A 732 -7.11 -51.29 -41.65
C SER A 732 -7.06 -50.04 -40.77
N GLU A 733 -5.92 -49.78 -40.13
CA GLU A 733 -5.69 -48.54 -39.35
C GLU A 733 -5.77 -47.28 -40.23
N ASP A 734 -5.43 -47.38 -41.52
CA ASP A 734 -5.61 -46.26 -42.46
C ASP A 734 -7.08 -45.86 -42.60
N ASP A 735 -8.02 -46.79 -42.46
CA ASP A 735 -9.45 -46.47 -42.44
C ASP A 735 -9.84 -45.64 -41.21
N LEU A 736 -9.23 -45.90 -40.06
CA LEU A 736 -9.44 -45.15 -38.82
C LEU A 736 -8.99 -43.68 -38.97
N ARG A 737 -7.80 -43.48 -39.55
CA ARG A 737 -7.28 -42.13 -39.83
C ARG A 737 -8.15 -41.41 -40.86
N ARG A 738 -8.55 -42.11 -41.93
CA ARG A 738 -9.44 -41.56 -42.97
C ARG A 738 -10.78 -41.09 -42.40
N VAL A 739 -11.41 -41.88 -41.51
CA VAL A 739 -12.69 -41.48 -40.93
C VAL A 739 -12.54 -40.31 -39.94
N GLY A 740 -11.47 -40.27 -39.15
CA GLY A 740 -11.16 -39.14 -38.26
C GLY A 740 -10.92 -37.83 -39.03
N ALA A 741 -10.16 -37.88 -40.13
CA ALA A 741 -9.93 -36.73 -40.99
C ALA A 741 -11.22 -36.25 -41.69
N ARG A 742 -12.07 -37.17 -42.16
CA ARG A 742 -13.37 -36.82 -42.76
C ARG A 742 -14.30 -36.16 -41.75
N LEU A 743 -14.38 -36.69 -40.53
CA LEU A 743 -15.17 -36.08 -39.47
C LEU A 743 -14.68 -34.66 -39.14
N ALA A 744 -13.36 -34.43 -39.13
CA ALA A 744 -12.80 -33.11 -38.90
C ALA A 744 -13.27 -32.09 -39.95
N VAL A 745 -13.37 -32.49 -41.22
CA VAL A 745 -13.91 -31.64 -42.30
C VAL A 745 -15.39 -31.30 -42.07
N GLU A 746 -16.21 -32.28 -41.69
CA GLU A 746 -17.62 -32.07 -41.38
C GLU A 746 -17.82 -31.13 -40.18
N VAL A 747 -17.01 -31.31 -39.13
CA VAL A 747 -17.01 -30.45 -37.94
C VAL A 747 -16.55 -29.03 -38.27
N GLN A 748 -15.53 -28.90 -39.11
CA GLN A 748 -15.07 -27.58 -39.56
C GLN A 748 -16.16 -26.87 -40.38
N SER A 749 -16.85 -27.60 -41.27
CA SER A 749 -17.98 -27.05 -42.00
C SER A 749 -19.16 -26.72 -41.11
N ALA A 750 -19.37 -27.47 -40.02
CA ALA A 750 -20.41 -27.18 -39.03
C ALA A 750 -20.14 -25.90 -38.23
N LEU A 751 -18.86 -25.61 -37.98
CA LEU A 751 -18.41 -24.40 -37.28
C LEU A 751 -18.24 -23.19 -38.19
N ALA A 752 -18.23 -23.40 -39.52
CA ALA A 752 -18.18 -22.32 -40.49
C ALA A 752 -19.48 -21.48 -40.43
N GLY A 753 -19.44 -20.38 -39.68
CA GLY A 753 -20.58 -19.50 -39.41
C GLY A 753 -21.10 -19.53 -37.97
N PHE A 754 -20.50 -20.31 -37.07
CA PHE A 754 -20.79 -20.22 -35.64
C PHE A 754 -20.10 -18.99 -35.04
N GLU A 755 -20.89 -18.05 -34.52
CA GLU A 755 -20.40 -16.88 -33.79
C GLU A 755 -20.63 -17.07 -32.28
N PRO A 756 -19.57 -17.09 -31.46
CA PRO A 756 -19.70 -17.31 -30.03
C PRO A 756 -20.43 -16.12 -29.37
N LYS A 757 -21.57 -16.39 -28.72
CA LYS A 757 -22.31 -15.38 -27.95
C LYS A 757 -21.64 -15.17 -26.59
N ARG A 758 -20.65 -14.28 -26.54
CA ARG A 758 -20.10 -13.80 -25.26
C ARG A 758 -21.03 -12.76 -24.68
N GLN A 759 -21.49 -12.98 -23.44
CA GLN A 759 -22.02 -11.88 -22.64
C GLN A 759 -20.83 -11.00 -22.24
N VAL A 760 -20.53 -10.00 -23.08
CA VAL A 760 -19.48 -9.03 -22.81
C VAL A 760 -19.99 -8.12 -21.70
N SER A 761 -19.49 -8.30 -20.49
CA SER A 761 -19.51 -7.23 -19.51
C SER A 761 -18.74 -6.07 -20.14
N ALA A 762 -19.34 -4.88 -20.20
CA ALA A 762 -18.74 -3.67 -20.78
C ALA A 762 -17.63 -3.10 -19.86
N ILE A 763 -16.74 -3.98 -19.42
CA ILE A 763 -15.54 -3.62 -18.68
C ILE A 763 -14.50 -3.28 -19.75
N PRO A 764 -13.92 -2.07 -19.72
CA PRO A 764 -12.85 -1.75 -20.64
C PRO A 764 -11.65 -2.69 -20.44
N GLU A 765 -11.00 -3.07 -21.54
CA GLU A 765 -9.84 -3.97 -21.49
C GLU A 765 -8.69 -3.40 -20.67
N SER A 766 -8.55 -2.07 -20.64
CA SER A 766 -7.56 -1.36 -19.81
C SER A 766 -7.96 0.10 -19.56
N PHE A 767 -7.36 0.71 -18.55
CA PHE A 767 -7.48 2.14 -18.27
C PHE A 767 -6.12 2.79 -18.05
N VAL A 768 -6.04 4.10 -18.31
CA VAL A 768 -4.89 4.94 -18.00
C VAL A 768 -5.17 5.64 -16.68
N SER A 769 -4.22 5.60 -15.75
CA SER A 769 -4.31 6.32 -14.49
C SER A 769 -3.19 7.34 -14.33
N THR A 770 -3.43 8.35 -13.49
CA THR A 770 -2.44 9.37 -13.08
C THR A 770 -1.38 8.85 -12.10
N LEU A 771 -1.23 7.53 -11.96
CA LEU A 771 -0.24 6.91 -11.08
C LEU A 771 0.92 6.35 -11.91
N GLY A 772 2.14 6.80 -11.64
CA GLY A 772 3.36 6.37 -12.34
C GLY A 772 4.50 5.99 -11.39
N ARG A 773 5.74 5.93 -11.90
CA ARG A 773 6.92 5.57 -11.06
C ARG A 773 7.14 6.52 -9.89
N LEU A 774 6.83 7.81 -10.05
CA LEU A 774 6.96 8.80 -8.97
C LEU A 774 5.96 8.54 -7.82
N SER A 775 4.88 7.82 -8.10
CA SER A 775 3.92 7.32 -7.11
C SER A 775 4.31 5.94 -6.55
N LEU A 776 5.53 5.47 -6.81
CA LEU A 776 6.05 4.13 -6.47
C LEU A 776 5.22 2.97 -7.07
N VAL A 777 4.52 3.22 -8.18
CA VAL A 777 3.85 2.16 -8.96
C VAL A 777 4.85 1.45 -9.87
N ARG A 778 4.66 0.15 -10.08
CA ARG A 778 5.48 -0.72 -10.93
C ARG A 778 4.61 -1.58 -11.83
N GLU A 779 5.23 -2.27 -12.78
CA GLU A 779 4.54 -3.34 -13.50
C GLU A 779 4.05 -4.39 -12.50
N SER A 780 2.85 -4.91 -12.74
CA SER A 780 2.12 -5.84 -11.89
C SER A 780 1.71 -5.30 -10.52
N THR A 781 1.74 -3.97 -10.30
CA THR A 781 1.07 -3.36 -9.15
C THR A 781 -0.44 -3.50 -9.30
N LYS A 782 -1.11 -3.98 -8.24
CA LYS A 782 -2.57 -4.02 -8.16
C LYS A 782 -3.15 -2.70 -7.67
N CYS A 783 -4.30 -2.36 -8.20
CA CYS A 783 -5.07 -1.19 -7.79
C CYS A 783 -6.57 -1.47 -7.77
N LEU A 784 -7.28 -0.70 -6.97
CA LEU A 784 -8.74 -0.64 -6.92
C LEU A 784 -9.22 0.57 -7.69
N VAL A 785 -10.26 0.40 -8.49
CA VAL A 785 -10.96 1.49 -9.17
C VAL A 785 -12.29 1.72 -8.46
N TYR A 786 -12.59 2.96 -8.12
CA TYR A 786 -13.79 3.30 -7.35
C TYR A 786 -14.38 4.65 -7.76
N ARG A 787 -15.64 4.86 -7.41
CA ARG A 787 -16.38 6.10 -7.62
C ARG A 787 -16.96 6.60 -6.32
N TYR A 788 -16.80 7.89 -6.06
CA TYR A 788 -17.50 8.54 -4.95
C TYR A 788 -18.97 8.80 -5.30
N GLY A 789 -19.86 8.39 -4.41
CA GLY A 789 -21.27 8.73 -4.42
C GLY A 789 -21.57 10.03 -3.66
N PRO A 790 -22.82 10.23 -3.22
CA PRO A 790 -23.21 11.36 -2.40
C PRO A 790 -22.57 11.30 -1.00
N ASP A 791 -22.52 12.46 -0.34
CA ASP A 791 -22.13 12.56 1.06
C ASP A 791 -23.14 11.82 1.95
N ILE A 792 -22.62 11.07 2.92
CA ILE A 792 -23.42 10.38 3.93
C ILE A 792 -23.72 11.42 5.01
N LEU A 793 -24.98 11.82 5.12
CA LEU A 793 -25.42 12.82 6.09
C LEU A 793 -26.02 12.16 7.34
N ASP A 794 -25.66 12.66 8.52
CA ASP A 794 -26.38 12.32 9.75
C ASP A 794 -27.84 12.77 9.62
N PRO A 795 -28.84 11.90 9.86
CA PRO A 795 -30.24 12.23 9.65
C PRO A 795 -30.71 13.39 10.54
N ALA A 796 -30.10 13.58 11.70
CA ALA A 796 -30.52 14.53 12.71
C ALA A 796 -29.64 15.79 12.80
N THR A 797 -28.31 15.68 12.68
CA THR A 797 -27.40 16.84 12.69
C THR A 797 -27.11 17.39 11.30
N LYS A 798 -27.39 16.61 10.24
CA LYS A 798 -27.03 16.93 8.83
C LYS A 798 -25.53 17.04 8.58
N GLU A 799 -24.70 16.59 9.51
CA GLU A 799 -23.25 16.54 9.34
C GLU A 799 -22.83 15.51 8.29
N VAL A 800 -21.75 15.81 7.57
CA VAL A 800 -21.15 14.89 6.61
C VAL A 800 -20.32 13.85 7.35
N LEU A 801 -20.89 12.67 7.56
CA LEU A 801 -20.28 11.54 8.24
C LEU A 801 -19.18 10.87 7.38
N GLY A 802 -19.31 10.95 6.08
CA GLY A 802 -18.42 10.31 5.11
C GLY A 802 -18.97 10.48 3.71
N ARG A 803 -18.49 9.67 2.78
CA ARG A 803 -18.97 9.67 1.40
C ARG A 803 -19.19 8.24 0.96
N GLU A 804 -20.28 8.00 0.23
CA GLU A 804 -20.50 6.66 -0.34
C GLU A 804 -19.36 6.33 -1.31
N ILE A 805 -18.85 5.10 -1.25
CA ILE A 805 -17.80 4.62 -2.15
C ILE A 805 -18.30 3.37 -2.84
N THR A 806 -18.38 3.43 -4.17
CA THR A 806 -18.70 2.27 -5.00
C THR A 806 -17.41 1.71 -5.59
N LEU A 807 -17.07 0.47 -5.25
CA LEU A 807 -15.96 -0.23 -5.88
C LEU A 807 -16.37 -0.72 -7.27
N LEU A 808 -15.64 -0.31 -8.30
CA LEU A 808 -15.92 -0.62 -9.71
C LEU A 808 -15.16 -1.86 -10.19
N GLY A 809 -13.95 -2.11 -9.68
CA GLY A 809 -13.16 -3.28 -10.02
C GLY A 809 -11.69 -3.19 -9.58
N GLU A 810 -10.90 -4.17 -10.00
CA GLU A 810 -9.45 -4.22 -9.78
C GLU A 810 -8.68 -4.09 -11.10
N GLY A 811 -7.58 -3.34 -11.09
CA GLY A 811 -6.65 -3.20 -12.20
C GLY A 811 -5.26 -3.75 -11.87
N LEU A 812 -4.58 -4.30 -12.87
CA LEU A 812 -3.19 -4.75 -12.78
C LEU A 812 -2.34 -3.96 -13.77
N VAL A 813 -1.37 -3.21 -13.25
CA VAL A 813 -0.53 -2.34 -14.07
C VAL A 813 0.31 -3.18 -15.03
N ARG A 814 0.19 -2.89 -16.33
CA ARG A 814 0.92 -3.57 -17.39
C ARG A 814 2.17 -2.81 -17.83
N SER A 815 2.06 -1.49 -17.90
CA SER A 815 3.17 -0.62 -18.29
C SER A 815 2.95 0.78 -17.72
N LEU A 816 4.03 1.55 -17.60
CA LEU A 816 4.00 2.85 -16.96
C LEU A 816 5.16 3.75 -17.43
N ASN A 817 4.96 5.04 -17.22
CA ASN A 817 6.00 6.06 -17.25
C ASN A 817 6.13 6.68 -15.84
N ASP A 818 6.75 7.85 -15.74
CA ASP A 818 7.03 8.46 -14.44
C ASP A 818 5.78 9.00 -13.73
N THR A 819 4.74 9.38 -14.47
CA THR A 819 3.53 10.04 -13.94
C THR A 819 2.22 9.31 -14.21
N SER A 820 2.19 8.32 -15.10
CA SER A 820 0.98 7.60 -15.48
C SER A 820 1.23 6.11 -15.74
N SER A 821 0.19 5.30 -15.64
CA SER A 821 0.24 3.86 -15.90
C SER A 821 -0.95 3.38 -16.72
N ILE A 822 -0.76 2.26 -17.42
CA ILE A 822 -1.81 1.51 -18.11
C ILE A 822 -2.05 0.23 -17.32
N ALA A 823 -3.27 0.01 -16.88
CA ALA A 823 -3.66 -1.16 -16.11
C ALA A 823 -4.75 -1.97 -16.84
N ASP A 824 -4.57 -3.28 -16.92
CA ASP A 824 -5.56 -4.23 -17.42
C ASP A 824 -6.58 -4.52 -16.31
N VAL A 825 -7.87 -4.59 -16.63
CA VAL A 825 -8.91 -4.88 -15.62
C VAL A 825 -8.98 -6.39 -15.37
N VAL A 826 -8.76 -6.82 -14.12
CA VAL A 826 -8.58 -8.25 -13.80
C VAL A 826 -9.85 -8.88 -13.23
N ILE A 827 -10.57 -8.19 -12.33
CA ILE A 827 -11.80 -8.70 -11.71
C ILE A 827 -12.75 -7.54 -11.38
N SER A 828 -13.97 -7.54 -11.93
CA SER A 828 -15.09 -6.82 -11.31
C SER A 828 -15.62 -7.71 -10.19
N LYS A 829 -15.41 -7.37 -8.91
CA LYS A 829 -16.11 -8.06 -7.82
C LYS A 829 -17.62 -8.05 -8.15
N PRO A 830 -18.39 -9.11 -7.82
CA PRO A 830 -19.82 -9.19 -8.11
C PRO A 830 -20.59 -8.26 -7.15
N SER A 831 -20.43 -6.95 -7.34
CA SER A 831 -21.34 -5.95 -6.85
C SER A 831 -22.62 -5.99 -7.71
N ALA A 832 -23.77 -5.71 -7.12
CA ALA A 832 -25.05 -5.67 -7.80
C ALA A 832 -24.98 -4.73 -9.01
N ALA A 833 -24.91 -5.32 -10.21
CA ALA A 833 -24.62 -4.71 -11.50
C ALA A 833 -23.19 -4.10 -11.63
N PRO A 834 -22.28 -4.70 -12.44
CA PRO A 834 -20.99 -4.10 -12.71
C PRO A 834 -21.18 -2.75 -13.43
N GLN A 835 -20.81 -1.66 -12.75
CA GLN A 835 -20.80 -0.33 -13.35
C GLN A 835 -19.54 -0.16 -14.21
N PRO A 836 -19.64 0.45 -15.40
CA PRO A 836 -18.47 0.69 -16.23
C PRO A 836 -17.55 1.73 -15.56
N ILE A 837 -16.25 1.49 -15.67
CA ILE A 837 -15.21 2.47 -15.38
C ILE A 837 -15.33 3.58 -16.43
N THR A 838 -15.17 4.83 -16.02
CA THR A 838 -15.21 6.05 -16.84
C THR A 838 -14.06 6.99 -16.47
N PRO A 839 -13.60 7.87 -17.38
CA PRO A 839 -12.67 8.94 -17.00
C PRO A 839 -13.24 9.80 -15.86
N GLY A 840 -12.39 10.17 -14.91
CA GLY A 840 -12.77 10.86 -13.68
C GLY A 840 -13.12 9.93 -12.50
N ASP A 841 -13.17 8.61 -12.71
CA ASP A 841 -13.15 7.66 -11.60
C ASP A 841 -11.79 7.68 -10.89
N TYR A 842 -11.75 7.17 -9.66
CA TYR A 842 -10.54 7.19 -8.83
C TYR A 842 -9.86 5.83 -8.81
N VAL A 843 -8.54 5.85 -8.65
CA VAL A 843 -7.69 4.66 -8.55
C VAL A 843 -6.87 4.75 -7.28
N ILE A 844 -6.75 3.64 -6.55
CA ILE A 844 -5.85 3.54 -5.40
C ILE A 844 -5.07 2.24 -5.43
N THR A 845 -3.77 2.26 -5.15
CA THR A 845 -2.97 1.03 -5.03
C THR A 845 -3.44 0.19 -3.84
N LYS A 846 -3.47 -1.14 -4.03
CA LYS A 846 -3.83 -2.09 -2.96
C LYS A 846 -2.76 -2.21 -1.90
#